data_AF-A0A497NEL1-F1
#
_entry.id   AF-A0A497NEL1-F1
#
_cell.length_a   1.000
_cell.length_b   1.000
_cell.length_c   1.000
_cell.angle_alpha   90.00
_cell.angle_beta   90.00
_cell.angle_gamma   90.00
#
_symmetry.space_group_name_H-M   'P 1'
#
loop_
_entity.id
_entity.type
_entity.pdbx_description
1 polymer ?
#
loop_
_entity_poly.entity_id
_entity_poly.type
_entity_poly.pdbx_seq_one_letter_code
_entity_poly.pdbx_strand_id
1 'polypeptide(L)'
;MTAYLRLESIEPTVFFVRVKEELRQIIKLKILNRGGVAEADLKVEFDSKTYQIRIGEVKPGLAEYEVEIPDVRRPTEVKFTLFSGGLQDEKILKWKPTRHWRIYIVQESHHDLGYTDLPQKALKEQMEFIDLAVRFCEETTDWPEDSKFRYSIEQSWSLINYIRHKPVRSVEKLLKFIREGRIEVSALYGNEISELCGHEELIRLLYPSFALKRKYGIPIEYAEITDVPGLSWALAMILSNCGVRYFSPGMPRGYFRHAHPFWDESKVVPKGMPRLFYWVGPDGSKILFWYGPGYGISETYFLSGYKSTCKILPEILAELEDNGYPYDAVRFRVQKAHRDNAPPSLVFSQVAREWNRRWAYPRMIIATNSMFFKYIEKKFGDELERFRGELPDTDYVVGASSTAYETGINRITHDMMLSAEKFSTIASIIADYEYPAETLREAYEHMLLYDEHTWGQANPIGPAQEANWAEKALHAYKASALAHDVLIKSLNVIVDKIRLEYDGYYIIVFNPLLWSRSDIVYAYLREPEPCGRPIHQLKEATEGISAEEPPILVSGSAIGRDAIRLPSSIINEPFELIDEETGRRVPYQIIEVSSPYDPIPYAAYRYAMGHLDRRYARAIVFLAENLPPMGYKAYRI
;
A
#
# COMPACT_ATOMS: atom_id res chain seq x y z
N MET A 1 66.90 26.47 2.19
CA MET A 1 65.74 26.94 3.00
C MET A 1 65.23 25.76 3.77
N THR A 2 65.07 25.88 5.09
CA THR A 2 64.50 24.83 5.93
C THR A 2 63.03 24.65 5.57
N ALA A 3 62.56 23.43 5.32
CA ALA A 3 61.14 23.16 5.10
C ALA A 3 60.32 23.60 6.31
N TYR A 4 59.29 24.41 6.07
CA TYR A 4 58.45 25.00 7.12
C TYR A 4 56.97 24.72 6.93
N LEU A 5 56.56 24.21 5.76
CA LEU A 5 55.24 23.63 5.53
C LEU A 5 55.32 22.11 5.57
N ARG A 6 54.32 21.46 6.17
CA ARG A 6 54.22 20.00 6.26
C ARG A 6 52.80 19.52 5.99
N LEU A 7 52.64 18.50 5.17
CA LEU A 7 51.36 17.83 4.94
C LEU A 7 51.09 16.90 6.12
N GLU A 8 50.15 17.22 7.00
CA GLU A 8 49.77 16.36 8.14
C GLU A 8 48.81 15.26 7.70
N SER A 9 47.73 15.60 6.98
CA SER A 9 46.82 14.61 6.37
C SER A 9 46.36 15.02 4.96
N ILE A 10 45.98 14.02 4.18
CA ILE A 10 45.41 14.14 2.84
C ILE A 10 44.22 13.19 2.81
N GLU A 11 43.02 13.75 2.80
CA GLU A 11 41.77 13.00 2.97
C GLU A 11 40.89 13.21 1.73
N PRO A 12 40.57 12.15 0.96
CA PRO A 12 39.59 12.27 -0.12
C PRO A 12 38.22 12.61 0.45
N THR A 13 37.50 13.54 -0.19
CA THR A 13 36.08 13.77 0.12
C THR A 13 35.18 13.04 -0.86
N VAL A 14 33.90 12.94 -0.53
CA VAL A 14 32.87 12.42 -1.45
C VAL A 14 32.51 13.41 -2.57
N PHE A 15 33.04 14.62 -2.54
CA PHE A 15 32.66 15.70 -3.45
C PHE A 15 33.52 15.71 -4.71
N PHE A 16 32.84 15.83 -5.84
CA PHE A 16 33.44 16.01 -7.15
C PHE A 16 32.83 17.22 -7.83
N VAL A 17 33.65 17.97 -8.57
CA VAL A 17 33.25 19.12 -9.38
C VAL A 17 33.63 18.88 -10.83
N ARG A 18 32.90 19.51 -11.75
CA ARG A 18 33.21 19.47 -13.18
C ARG A 18 33.86 20.80 -13.57
N VAL A 19 35.12 20.75 -13.98
CA VAL A 19 35.86 21.92 -14.45
C VAL A 19 36.13 21.72 -15.95
N LYS A 20 35.43 22.50 -16.78
CA LYS A 20 35.35 22.28 -18.23
C LYS A 20 34.81 20.87 -18.53
N GLU A 21 35.61 20.00 -19.15
CA GLU A 21 35.24 18.62 -19.48
C GLU A 21 35.82 17.59 -18.49
N GLU A 22 36.63 18.02 -17.53
CA GLU A 22 37.29 17.14 -16.56
C GLU A 22 36.51 17.05 -15.26
N LEU A 23 36.42 15.82 -14.71
CA LEU A 23 35.93 15.58 -13.37
C LEU A 23 37.10 15.68 -12.37
N ARG A 24 36.91 16.46 -11.32
CA ARG A 24 37.90 16.66 -10.26
C ARG A 24 37.31 16.29 -8.91
N GLN A 25 38.08 15.58 -8.10
CA GLN A 25 37.74 15.25 -6.73
C GLN A 25 38.26 16.33 -5.78
N ILE A 26 37.42 16.74 -4.83
CA ILE A 26 37.86 17.60 -3.73
C ILE A 26 38.57 16.74 -2.69
N ILE A 27 39.74 17.19 -2.25
CA ILE A 27 40.49 16.59 -1.16
C ILE A 27 40.73 17.63 -0.06
N LYS A 28 40.75 17.18 1.18
CA LYS A 28 41.10 17.98 2.35
C LYS A 28 42.56 17.75 2.71
N LEU A 29 43.31 18.84 2.82
CA LEU A 29 44.70 18.86 3.22
C LEU A 29 44.79 19.53 4.60
N LYS A 30 45.36 18.84 5.59
CA LYS A 30 45.80 19.50 6.83
C LYS A 30 47.26 19.87 6.67
N ILE A 31 47.57 21.16 6.67
CA ILE A 31 48.92 21.67 6.47
C ILE A 31 49.38 22.37 7.75
N LEU A 32 50.52 21.95 8.28
CA LEU A 32 51.19 22.63 9.39
C LEU A 32 52.21 23.62 8.81
N ASN A 33 51.99 24.91 9.05
CA ASN A 33 52.93 25.97 8.71
C ASN A 33 53.65 26.46 9.98
N ARG A 34 54.96 26.24 10.06
CA ARG A 34 55.83 26.70 11.17
C ARG A 34 56.53 28.04 10.88
N GLY A 35 56.30 28.61 9.69
CA GLY A 35 56.84 29.89 9.26
C GLY A 35 55.81 31.02 9.31
N GLY A 36 56.04 32.05 8.49
CA GLY A 36 55.08 33.12 8.23
C GLY A 36 54.03 32.73 7.18
N VAL A 37 53.19 33.68 6.79
CA VAL A 37 52.25 33.51 5.67
C VAL A 37 53.02 33.16 4.39
N ALA A 38 52.59 32.12 3.69
CA ALA A 38 53.27 31.62 2.49
C ALA A 38 52.28 31.22 1.39
N GLU A 39 52.60 31.49 0.14
CA GLU A 39 51.87 30.93 -1.01
C GLU A 39 52.35 29.50 -1.25
N ALA A 40 51.41 28.56 -1.39
CA ALA A 40 51.72 27.15 -1.60
C ALA A 40 51.02 26.56 -2.83
N ASP A 41 51.71 25.61 -3.47
CA ASP A 41 51.22 24.79 -4.56
C ASP A 41 51.40 23.31 -4.23
N LEU A 42 50.51 22.48 -4.77
CA LEU A 42 50.54 21.03 -4.67
C LEU A 42 50.78 20.44 -6.06
N LYS A 43 51.84 19.63 -6.19
CA LYS A 43 52.05 18.78 -7.35
C LYS A 43 51.49 17.40 -7.04
N VAL A 44 50.60 16.90 -7.88
CA VAL A 44 49.96 15.59 -7.76
C VAL A 44 50.37 14.73 -8.94
N GLU A 45 50.92 13.56 -8.67
CA GLU A 45 51.45 12.65 -9.70
C GLU A 45 50.89 11.26 -9.54
N PHE A 46 50.32 10.73 -10.63
CA PHE A 46 49.80 9.36 -10.74
C PHE A 46 49.67 9.00 -12.22
N ASP A 47 49.70 7.70 -12.54
CA ASP A 47 49.57 7.18 -13.92
C ASP A 47 50.46 7.90 -14.95
N SER A 48 51.71 8.22 -14.57
CA SER A 48 52.69 8.97 -15.38
C SER A 48 52.24 10.37 -15.81
N LYS A 49 51.20 10.92 -15.18
CA LYS A 49 50.73 12.30 -15.36
C LYS A 49 51.07 13.13 -14.14
N THR A 50 51.30 14.42 -14.38
CA THR A 50 51.61 15.41 -13.36
C THR A 50 50.60 16.54 -13.45
N TYR A 51 50.06 16.93 -12.30
CA TYR A 51 49.10 18.02 -12.17
C TYR A 51 49.62 19.00 -11.14
N GLN A 52 49.57 20.30 -11.46
CA GLN A 52 49.95 21.37 -10.56
C GLN A 52 48.69 22.10 -10.10
N ILE A 53 48.51 22.21 -8.79
CA ILE A 53 47.29 22.66 -8.16
C ILE A 53 47.65 23.76 -7.17
N ARG A 54 47.02 24.91 -7.31
CA ARG A 54 47.25 26.03 -6.40
C ARG A 54 46.50 25.81 -5.09
N ILE A 55 47.20 25.86 -3.95
CA ILE A 55 46.59 25.89 -2.61
C ILE A 55 46.26 27.34 -2.23
N GLY A 56 47.16 28.27 -2.58
CA GLY A 56 47.06 29.69 -2.24
C GLY A 56 47.73 30.03 -0.91
N GLU A 57 47.19 31.02 -0.19
CA GLU A 57 47.76 31.52 1.06
C GLU A 57 47.63 30.49 2.22
N VAL A 58 48.76 30.02 2.73
CA VAL A 58 48.86 29.16 3.91
C VAL A 58 49.30 29.98 5.11
N LYS A 59 48.43 30.06 6.14
CA LYS A 59 48.66 30.85 7.35
C LYS A 59 49.48 30.05 8.37
N PRO A 60 50.21 30.73 9.29
CA PRO A 60 50.91 30.05 10.37
C PRO A 60 49.97 29.18 11.22
N GLY A 61 50.48 28.03 11.67
CA GLY A 61 49.73 27.04 12.45
C GLY A 61 49.23 25.87 11.60
N LEU A 62 48.40 25.02 12.21
CA LEU A 62 47.73 23.90 11.55
C LEU A 62 46.37 24.37 11.01
N ALA A 63 46.15 24.26 9.71
CA ALA A 63 44.89 24.62 9.07
C ALA A 63 44.48 23.60 7.99
N GLU A 64 43.19 23.58 7.68
CA GLU A 64 42.61 22.74 6.63
C GLU A 64 42.41 23.54 5.34
N TYR A 65 42.76 22.93 4.21
CA TYR A 65 42.63 23.48 2.87
C TYR A 65 41.93 22.47 1.96
N GLU A 66 41.00 22.94 1.13
CA GLU A 66 40.36 22.12 0.11
C GLU A 66 40.97 22.41 -1.26
N VAL A 67 41.37 21.36 -1.98
CA VAL A 67 41.88 21.49 -3.35
C VAL A 67 41.25 20.46 -4.28
N GLU A 68 41.25 20.78 -5.57
CA GLU A 68 40.70 19.96 -6.64
C GLU A 68 41.80 19.15 -7.34
N ILE A 69 41.80 17.83 -7.18
CA ILE A 69 42.66 16.93 -7.94
C ILE A 69 41.86 16.26 -9.08
N PRO A 70 42.48 15.83 -10.19
CA PRO A 70 41.78 15.02 -11.18
C PRO A 70 41.28 13.71 -10.57
N ASP A 71 40.13 13.24 -11.05
CA ASP A 71 39.48 12.02 -10.57
C ASP A 71 40.34 10.76 -10.83
N VAL A 72 40.73 10.08 -9.75
CA VAL A 72 41.56 8.86 -9.78
C VAL A 72 40.65 7.63 -9.73
N ARG A 73 40.36 7.06 -10.90
CA ARG A 73 39.37 5.97 -11.08
C ARG A 73 39.89 4.56 -10.89
N ARG A 74 41.19 4.37 -10.64
CA ARG A 74 41.79 3.05 -10.41
C ARG A 74 42.61 3.07 -9.12
N PRO A 75 42.67 1.96 -8.37
CA PRO A 75 43.61 1.84 -7.27
C PRO A 75 45.05 2.05 -7.77
N THR A 76 45.70 3.10 -7.31
CA THR A 76 47.04 3.51 -7.77
C THR A 76 47.78 4.25 -6.66
N GLU A 77 49.10 4.41 -6.78
CA GLU A 77 49.86 5.27 -5.89
C GLU A 77 49.79 6.72 -6.39
N VAL A 78 49.37 7.63 -5.51
CA VAL A 78 49.31 9.05 -5.80
C VAL A 78 50.36 9.76 -4.95
N LYS A 79 51.28 10.44 -5.63
CA LYS A 79 52.34 11.22 -5.01
C LYS A 79 51.93 12.69 -4.92
N PHE A 80 51.98 13.23 -3.71
CA PHE A 80 51.65 14.61 -3.36
C PHE A 80 52.92 15.32 -2.92
N THR A 81 53.28 16.39 -3.60
CA THR A 81 54.49 17.16 -3.33
C THR A 81 54.11 18.63 -3.07
N LEU A 82 54.38 19.11 -1.87
CA LEU A 82 54.05 20.47 -1.42
C LEU A 82 55.21 21.43 -1.73
N PHE A 83 54.88 22.56 -2.36
CA PHE A 83 55.84 23.59 -2.73
C PHE A 83 55.48 24.96 -2.14
N SER A 84 56.50 25.72 -1.77
CA SER A 84 56.40 27.17 -1.54
C SER A 84 57.76 27.80 -1.85
N GLY A 85 57.91 28.33 -3.07
CA GLY A 85 59.20 28.75 -3.67
C GLY A 85 60.20 27.60 -3.97
N GLY A 86 60.14 26.52 -3.18
CA GLY A 86 60.86 25.26 -3.35
C GLY A 86 60.12 24.11 -2.63
N LEU A 87 60.66 22.89 -2.72
CA LEU A 87 60.08 21.69 -2.09
C LEU A 87 59.98 21.84 -0.57
N GLN A 88 58.79 21.59 -0.02
CA GLN A 88 58.51 21.66 1.42
C GLN A 88 58.29 20.26 2.01
N ASP A 89 57.43 19.45 1.40
CA ASP A 89 57.09 18.11 1.90
C ASP A 89 56.63 17.19 0.77
N GLU A 90 56.69 15.88 0.99
CA GLU A 90 56.30 14.86 0.03
C GLU A 90 55.62 13.68 0.72
N LYS A 91 54.45 13.26 0.20
CA LYS A 91 53.73 12.08 0.66
C LYS A 91 53.25 11.23 -0.51
N ILE A 92 53.34 9.91 -0.36
CA ILE A 92 52.78 8.94 -1.30
C ILE A 92 51.67 8.19 -0.59
N LEU A 93 50.49 8.11 -1.22
CA LEU A 93 49.34 7.39 -0.69
C LEU A 93 48.86 6.33 -1.68
N LYS A 94 48.47 5.17 -1.15
CA LYS A 94 47.69 4.19 -1.91
C LYS A 94 46.26 4.70 -2.04
N TRP A 95 45.93 5.21 -3.22
CA TRP A 95 44.64 5.81 -3.49
C TRP A 95 43.61 4.74 -3.84
N LYS A 96 42.44 4.79 -3.20
CA LYS A 96 41.27 4.01 -3.57
C LYS A 96 40.26 4.95 -4.23
N PRO A 97 39.70 4.60 -5.41
CA PRO A 97 38.70 5.43 -6.06
C PRO A 97 37.50 5.69 -5.16
N THR A 98 37.12 6.95 -5.00
CA THR A 98 35.90 7.30 -4.27
C THR A 98 34.68 7.10 -5.18
N ARG A 99 33.59 6.63 -4.58
CA ARG A 99 32.38 6.29 -5.31
C ARG A 99 31.69 7.53 -5.88
N HIS A 100 31.19 7.42 -7.11
CA HIS A 100 30.37 8.44 -7.76
C HIS A 100 28.91 8.29 -7.34
N TRP A 101 28.60 8.73 -6.12
CA TRP A 101 27.31 8.51 -5.48
C TRP A 101 26.14 9.18 -6.22
N ARG A 102 25.07 8.43 -6.45
CA ARG A 102 23.76 8.94 -6.87
C ARG A 102 22.79 8.93 -5.70
N ILE A 103 22.20 10.08 -5.42
CA ILE A 103 21.27 10.26 -4.30
C ILE A 103 19.86 10.40 -4.86
N TYR A 104 19.08 9.33 -4.80
CA TYR A 104 17.68 9.34 -5.22
C TYR A 104 16.82 9.85 -4.07
N ILE A 105 16.14 10.97 -4.29
CA ILE A 105 15.26 11.59 -3.32
C ILE A 105 13.84 11.34 -3.81
N VAL A 106 13.13 10.47 -3.09
CA VAL A 106 11.76 10.08 -3.42
C VAL A 106 10.83 10.73 -2.41
N GLN A 107 9.95 11.59 -2.91
CA GLN A 107 8.97 12.26 -2.08
C GLN A 107 7.63 11.54 -2.14
N GLU A 108 7.16 11.11 -0.98
CA GLU A 108 5.88 10.45 -0.77
C GLU A 108 5.31 10.91 0.57
N SER A 109 3.99 10.82 0.75
CA SER A 109 3.34 11.06 2.04
C SER A 109 2.77 9.76 2.53
N HIS A 110 2.99 9.44 3.82
CA HIS A 110 2.19 8.41 4.46
C HIS A 110 0.72 8.82 4.43
N HIS A 111 -0.14 7.91 4.00
CA HIS A 111 -1.57 8.07 3.85
C HIS A 111 -2.26 7.29 4.96
N ASP A 112 -2.86 8.02 5.88
CA ASP A 112 -3.76 7.48 6.88
C ASP A 112 -5.18 7.91 6.55
N LEU A 113 -6.10 6.94 6.42
CA LEU A 113 -7.53 7.22 6.31
C LEU A 113 -8.13 7.52 7.68
N GLY A 114 -7.80 8.69 8.20
CA GLY A 114 -8.10 9.09 9.58
C GLY A 114 -6.85 9.60 10.26
N TYR A 115 -6.64 9.23 11.53
CA TYR A 115 -5.46 9.50 12.34
C TYR A 115 -5.15 10.98 12.58
N THR A 116 -4.76 11.69 11.53
CA THR A 116 -4.43 13.11 11.54
C THR A 116 -5.64 14.05 11.57
N ASP A 117 -6.79 13.61 11.06
CA ASP A 117 -8.09 14.31 11.04
C ASP A 117 -9.20 13.26 10.78
N LEU A 118 -10.47 13.65 10.70
CA LEU A 118 -11.56 12.76 10.29
C LEU A 118 -11.32 12.21 8.87
N PRO A 119 -11.71 10.96 8.56
CA PRO A 119 -11.49 10.34 7.25
C PRO A 119 -11.92 11.20 6.05
N GLN A 120 -13.09 11.89 6.10
CA GLN A 120 -13.49 12.73 4.96
C GLN A 120 -12.66 14.02 4.83
N LYS A 121 -12.06 14.49 5.93
CA LYS A 121 -11.10 15.61 5.89
C LYS A 121 -9.78 15.14 5.30
N ALA A 122 -9.25 13.99 5.70
CA ALA A 122 -8.06 13.39 5.10
C ALA A 122 -8.24 13.20 3.58
N LEU A 123 -9.39 12.66 3.14
CA LEU A 123 -9.75 12.53 1.73
C LEU A 123 -9.72 13.88 0.98
N LYS A 124 -10.21 14.95 1.62
CA LYS A 124 -10.18 16.30 1.05
C LYS A 124 -8.77 16.88 1.01
N GLU A 125 -7.99 16.74 2.07
CA GLU A 125 -6.60 17.19 2.13
C GLU A 125 -5.77 16.55 1.02
N GLN A 126 -5.89 15.24 0.82
CA GLN A 126 -5.16 14.53 -0.23
C GLN A 126 -5.51 15.06 -1.62
N MET A 127 -6.76 15.45 -1.86
CA MET A 127 -7.13 16.08 -3.12
C MET A 127 -6.44 17.44 -3.35
N GLU A 128 -6.26 18.25 -2.30
CA GLU A 128 -5.56 19.53 -2.37
C GLU A 128 -4.04 19.34 -2.53
N PHE A 129 -3.49 18.29 -1.92
CA PHE A 129 -2.09 17.92 -2.05
C PHE A 129 -1.75 17.41 -3.45
N ILE A 130 -2.63 16.62 -4.08
CA ILE A 130 -2.46 16.22 -5.48
C ILE A 130 -2.47 17.45 -6.41
N ASP A 131 -3.37 18.43 -6.20
CA ASP A 131 -3.35 19.69 -6.95
C ASP A 131 -2.02 20.46 -6.75
N LEU A 132 -1.49 20.47 -5.52
CA LEU A 132 -0.20 21.07 -5.23
C LEU A 132 0.96 20.35 -5.94
N ALA A 133 0.97 19.02 -5.94
CA ALA A 133 1.97 18.22 -6.64
C ALA A 133 1.96 18.47 -8.16
N VAL A 134 0.76 18.56 -8.77
CA VAL A 134 0.60 18.91 -10.19
C VAL A 134 1.16 20.30 -10.47
N ARG A 135 0.87 21.28 -9.62
CA ARG A 135 1.41 22.65 -9.76
C ARG A 135 2.94 22.66 -9.70
N PHE A 136 3.55 21.94 -8.76
CA PHE A 136 5.01 21.83 -8.67
C PHE A 136 5.62 21.12 -9.88
N CYS A 137 4.91 20.15 -10.48
CA CYS A 137 5.33 19.57 -11.76
C CYS A 137 5.36 20.63 -12.86
N GLU A 138 4.32 21.47 -12.97
CA GLU A 138 4.23 22.58 -13.92
C GLU A 138 5.37 23.61 -13.71
N GLU A 139 5.54 24.09 -12.47
CA GLU A 139 6.56 25.10 -12.10
C GLU A 139 8.00 24.67 -12.39
N THR A 140 8.26 23.36 -12.38
CA THR A 140 9.60 22.81 -12.60
C THR A 140 9.78 22.21 -13.99
N THR A 141 8.86 22.43 -14.94
CA THR A 141 8.92 21.85 -16.30
C THR A 141 10.24 22.15 -17.01
N ASP A 142 10.74 23.38 -16.88
CA ASP A 142 11.96 23.85 -17.55
C ASP A 142 13.24 23.70 -16.69
N TRP A 143 13.15 22.99 -15.56
CA TRP A 143 14.30 22.76 -14.70
C TRP A 143 15.16 21.61 -15.24
N PRO A 144 16.44 21.51 -14.84
CA PRO A 144 17.26 20.33 -15.14
C PRO A 144 16.57 19.04 -14.68
N GLU A 145 16.69 17.99 -15.49
CA GLU A 145 15.91 16.75 -15.38
C GLU A 145 15.94 16.10 -13.99
N ASP A 146 17.09 16.15 -13.31
CA ASP A 146 17.31 15.58 -11.98
C ASP A 146 16.84 16.47 -10.81
N SER A 147 16.38 17.67 -11.11
CA SER A 147 15.79 18.61 -10.15
C SER A 147 14.33 18.91 -10.41
N LYS A 148 13.76 18.36 -11.48
CA LYS A 148 12.32 18.38 -11.76
C LYS A 148 11.54 17.76 -10.61
N PHE A 149 10.47 18.42 -10.17
CA PHE A 149 9.63 17.92 -9.08
C PHE A 149 9.02 16.56 -9.44
N ARG A 150 9.09 15.61 -8.52
CA ARG A 150 8.43 14.30 -8.64
C ARG A 150 7.79 13.91 -7.32
N TYR A 151 6.75 13.10 -7.41
CA TYR A 151 5.94 12.70 -6.26
C TYR A 151 5.36 11.30 -6.44
N SER A 152 5.35 10.50 -5.38
CA SER A 152 4.65 9.20 -5.35
C SER A 152 3.36 9.34 -4.55
N ILE A 153 2.24 8.94 -5.16
CA ILE A 153 0.95 8.79 -4.49
C ILE A 153 0.93 7.41 -3.85
N GLU A 154 0.93 7.37 -2.51
CA GLU A 154 1.17 6.14 -1.75
C GLU A 154 0.05 5.12 -1.87
N GLN A 155 -1.21 5.55 -1.90
CA GLN A 155 -2.36 4.66 -1.93
C GLN A 155 -3.39 5.10 -2.98
N SER A 156 -3.91 4.15 -3.77
CA SER A 156 -4.77 4.51 -4.89
C SER A 156 -6.17 4.99 -4.49
N TRP A 157 -6.62 4.76 -3.24
CA TRP A 157 -7.87 5.37 -2.74
C TRP A 157 -7.88 6.89 -2.87
N SER A 158 -6.74 7.57 -2.69
CA SER A 158 -6.68 9.04 -2.76
C SER A 158 -6.76 9.55 -4.20
N LEU A 159 -6.14 8.83 -5.14
CA LEU A 159 -6.26 9.10 -6.57
C LEU A 159 -7.69 8.89 -7.08
N ILE A 160 -8.34 7.80 -6.64
CA ILE A 160 -9.73 7.50 -7.00
C ILE A 160 -10.65 8.60 -6.48
N ASN A 161 -10.46 9.02 -5.23
CA ASN A 161 -11.21 10.12 -4.65
C ASN A 161 -11.02 11.44 -5.43
N TYR A 162 -9.78 11.73 -5.85
CA TYR A 162 -9.48 12.89 -6.70
C TYR A 162 -10.21 12.82 -8.04
N ILE A 163 -10.14 11.68 -8.74
CA ILE A 163 -10.79 11.49 -10.06
C ILE A 163 -12.31 11.63 -9.97
N ARG A 164 -12.93 11.15 -8.89
CA ARG A 164 -14.39 11.22 -8.68
C ARG A 164 -14.90 12.64 -8.47
N HIS A 165 -14.12 13.51 -7.82
CA HIS A 165 -14.62 14.80 -7.35
C HIS A 165 -14.01 16.02 -8.06
N LYS A 166 -12.86 15.88 -8.72
CA LYS A 166 -12.18 17.02 -9.37
C LYS A 166 -12.67 17.21 -10.81
N PRO A 167 -12.65 18.46 -11.33
CA PRO A 167 -12.98 18.72 -12.72
C PRO A 167 -12.10 17.91 -13.69
N VAL A 168 -12.68 17.48 -14.81
CA VAL A 168 -11.99 16.68 -15.85
C VAL A 168 -10.66 17.31 -16.27
N ARG A 169 -10.59 18.64 -16.40
CA ARG A 169 -9.35 19.35 -16.75
C ARG A 169 -8.22 19.12 -15.75
N SER A 170 -8.52 19.10 -14.45
CA SER A 170 -7.53 18.86 -13.40
C SER A 170 -7.08 17.40 -13.41
N VAL A 171 -8.02 16.47 -13.61
CA VAL A 171 -7.73 15.04 -13.78
C VAL A 171 -6.81 14.80 -14.98
N GLU A 172 -7.08 15.39 -16.14
CA GLU A 172 -6.23 15.24 -17.33
C GLU A 172 -4.81 15.78 -17.13
N LYS A 173 -4.65 16.89 -16.39
CA LYS A 173 -3.32 17.40 -16.02
C LYS A 173 -2.55 16.41 -15.15
N LEU A 174 -3.21 15.84 -14.13
CA LEU A 174 -2.62 14.82 -13.27
C LEU A 174 -2.20 13.58 -14.10
N LEU A 175 -3.12 13.06 -14.93
CA LEU A 175 -2.86 11.90 -15.78
C LEU A 175 -1.69 12.12 -16.75
N LYS A 176 -1.53 13.34 -17.29
CA LYS A 176 -0.35 13.72 -18.09
C LYS A 176 0.94 13.51 -17.30
N PHE A 177 1.06 14.06 -16.10
CA PHE A 177 2.26 13.92 -15.28
C PHE A 177 2.50 12.50 -14.78
N ILE A 178 1.44 11.69 -14.62
CA ILE A 178 1.58 10.27 -14.33
C ILE A 178 2.19 9.52 -15.52
N ARG A 179 1.69 9.75 -16.74
CA ARG A 179 2.23 9.13 -17.96
C ARG A 179 3.67 9.56 -18.25
N GLU A 180 4.03 10.80 -17.89
CA GLU A 180 5.41 11.31 -18.00
C GLU A 180 6.36 10.76 -16.93
N GLY A 181 5.87 10.02 -15.93
CA GLY A 181 6.68 9.53 -14.80
C GLY A 181 7.14 10.66 -13.86
N ARG A 182 6.42 11.79 -13.84
CA ARG A 182 6.62 12.88 -12.88
C ARG A 182 5.84 12.62 -11.60
N ILE A 183 4.69 11.97 -11.71
CA ILE A 183 3.93 11.44 -10.59
C ILE A 183 3.83 9.93 -10.73
N GLU A 184 4.10 9.17 -9.68
CA GLU A 184 3.93 7.71 -9.66
C GLU A 184 2.76 7.34 -8.73
N VAL A 185 2.12 6.20 -8.98
CA VAL A 185 0.99 5.70 -8.19
C VAL A 185 1.29 4.26 -7.77
N SER A 186 1.18 3.99 -6.47
CA SER A 186 1.29 2.63 -5.93
C SER A 186 0.17 1.73 -6.43
N ALA A 187 0.47 0.44 -6.56
CA ALA A 187 -0.51 -0.54 -7.03
C ALA A 187 -1.61 -0.85 -6.00
N LEU A 188 -1.37 -0.65 -4.71
CA LEU A 188 -2.31 -1.03 -3.66
C LEU A 188 -3.39 0.04 -3.45
N TYR A 189 -4.56 -0.39 -3.00
CA TYR A 189 -5.67 0.50 -2.72
C TYR A 189 -5.49 1.27 -1.42
N GLY A 190 -5.09 0.58 -0.35
CA GLY A 190 -4.76 1.13 0.97
C GLY A 190 -3.57 0.41 1.61
N ASN A 191 -3.10 0.98 2.73
CA ASN A 191 -2.11 0.33 3.60
C ASN A 191 -2.84 -0.72 4.44
N GLU A 192 -2.97 -1.93 3.91
CA GLU A 192 -3.67 -3.01 4.63
C GLU A 192 -2.77 -3.71 5.65
N ILE A 193 -3.37 -4.15 6.76
CA ILE A 193 -2.76 -5.16 7.63
C ILE A 193 -2.91 -6.51 6.92
N SER A 194 -1.93 -6.85 6.09
CA SER A 194 -2.04 -7.93 5.10
C SER A 194 -2.40 -9.30 5.70
N GLU A 195 -2.06 -9.53 6.96
CA GLU A 195 -2.33 -10.73 7.76
C GLU A 195 -3.82 -10.90 8.12
N LEU A 196 -4.60 -9.82 8.04
CA LEU A 196 -6.06 -9.85 8.21
C LEU A 196 -6.80 -10.13 6.90
N CYS A 197 -6.11 -10.05 5.76
CA CYS A 197 -6.66 -10.27 4.43
C CYS A 197 -6.48 -11.73 3.96
N GLY A 198 -7.50 -12.30 3.34
CA GLY A 198 -7.36 -13.53 2.57
C GLY A 198 -6.68 -13.29 1.22
N HIS A 199 -6.44 -14.37 0.48
CA HIS A 199 -5.83 -14.28 -0.86
C HIS A 199 -6.68 -13.45 -1.82
N GLU A 200 -8.01 -13.58 -1.76
CA GLU A 200 -8.89 -12.80 -2.62
C GLU A 200 -8.85 -11.32 -2.25
N GLU A 201 -8.90 -10.97 -0.98
CA GLU A 201 -8.82 -9.57 -0.53
C GLU A 201 -7.51 -8.92 -0.98
N LEU A 202 -6.39 -9.62 -0.83
CA LEU A 202 -5.09 -9.16 -1.32
C LEU A 202 -5.06 -8.98 -2.85
N ILE A 203 -5.76 -9.83 -3.62
CA ILE A 203 -5.91 -9.66 -5.08
C ILE A 203 -6.81 -8.45 -5.38
N ARG A 204 -7.94 -8.31 -4.68
CA ARG A 204 -8.91 -7.21 -4.84
C ARG A 204 -8.31 -5.86 -4.49
N LEU A 205 -7.30 -5.83 -3.62
CA LEU A 205 -6.54 -4.64 -3.28
C LEU A 205 -5.89 -3.96 -4.49
N LEU A 206 -5.56 -4.72 -5.55
CA LEU A 206 -4.99 -4.17 -6.79
C LEU A 206 -6.04 -3.73 -7.82
N TYR A 207 -7.28 -4.22 -7.71
CA TYR A 207 -8.28 -4.00 -8.74
C TYR A 207 -8.56 -2.51 -9.02
N PRO A 208 -8.67 -1.64 -7.99
CA PRO A 208 -8.96 -0.22 -8.21
C PRO A 208 -7.87 0.49 -9.03
N SER A 209 -6.58 0.33 -8.66
CA SER A 209 -5.47 0.94 -9.39
C SER A 209 -5.31 0.38 -10.81
N PHE A 210 -5.53 -0.93 -11.00
CA PHE A 210 -5.47 -1.56 -12.31
C PHE A 210 -6.66 -1.19 -13.20
N ALA A 211 -7.83 -0.88 -12.63
CA ALA A 211 -8.93 -0.29 -13.38
C ALA A 211 -8.54 1.09 -13.92
N LEU A 212 -7.85 1.92 -13.14
CA LEU A 212 -7.30 3.20 -13.61
C LEU A 212 -6.24 3.00 -14.69
N LYS A 213 -5.33 2.03 -14.53
CA LYS A 213 -4.34 1.64 -15.56
C LYS A 213 -5.02 1.31 -16.89
N ARG A 214 -6.05 0.45 -16.88
CA ARG A 214 -6.80 0.09 -18.10
C ARG A 214 -7.54 1.28 -18.70
N LYS A 215 -8.20 2.09 -17.87
CA LYS A 215 -9.04 3.21 -18.32
C LYS A 215 -8.23 4.39 -18.88
N TYR A 216 -7.11 4.71 -18.23
CA TYR A 216 -6.34 5.93 -18.52
C TYR A 216 -4.96 5.67 -19.13
N GLY A 217 -4.53 4.42 -19.25
CA GLY A 217 -3.21 4.07 -19.79
C GLY A 217 -2.05 4.57 -18.92
N ILE A 218 -2.25 4.64 -17.59
CA ILE A 218 -1.20 5.02 -16.64
C ILE A 218 -0.35 3.80 -16.23
N PRO A 219 0.97 3.96 -16.00
CA PRO A 219 1.80 2.87 -15.50
C PRO A 219 1.47 2.56 -14.04
N ILE A 220 1.42 1.26 -13.72
CA ILE A 220 1.41 0.73 -12.36
C ILE A 220 2.46 -0.39 -12.37
N GLU A 221 3.61 -0.12 -11.75
CA GLU A 221 4.81 -0.98 -11.76
C GLU A 221 5.42 -1.16 -10.35
N TYR A 222 5.05 -0.32 -9.38
CA TYR A 222 5.48 -0.41 -7.98
C TYR A 222 4.29 -0.55 -7.02
N ALA A 223 4.57 -1.08 -5.84
CA ALA A 223 3.68 -1.08 -4.69
C ALA A 223 4.42 -0.66 -3.43
N GLU A 224 3.69 -0.20 -2.43
CA GLU A 224 4.18 0.00 -1.07
C GLU A 224 3.08 -0.21 -0.04
N ILE A 225 3.52 -0.66 1.13
CA ILE A 225 2.78 -0.62 2.40
C ILE A 225 3.72 0.07 3.39
N THR A 226 3.27 1.13 4.03
CA THR A 226 4.07 1.91 4.99
C THR A 226 3.41 1.89 6.36
N ASP A 227 4.20 2.05 7.43
CA ASP A 227 3.77 2.00 8.84
C ASP A 227 3.19 0.68 9.36
N VAL A 228 2.93 -0.31 8.50
CA VAL A 228 2.54 -1.67 8.91
C VAL A 228 3.80 -2.50 9.25
N PRO A 229 3.95 -3.04 10.47
CA PRO A 229 5.11 -3.82 10.91
C PRO A 229 5.05 -5.30 10.51
N GLY A 230 4.31 -5.66 9.47
CA GLY A 230 4.15 -7.05 9.01
C GLY A 230 3.78 -7.10 7.52
N LEU A 231 4.19 -8.18 6.85
CA LEU A 231 3.89 -8.44 5.46
C LEU A 231 3.71 -9.94 5.20
N SER A 232 2.47 -10.32 4.87
CA SER A 232 2.08 -11.66 4.46
C SER A 232 2.85 -12.12 3.23
N TRP A 233 3.37 -13.36 3.26
CA TRP A 233 4.24 -13.89 2.21
C TRP A 233 3.57 -14.00 0.83
N ALA A 234 2.26 -14.23 0.80
CA ALA A 234 1.48 -14.30 -0.43
C ALA A 234 1.51 -12.99 -1.24
N LEU A 235 1.75 -11.84 -0.58
CA LEU A 235 1.78 -10.54 -1.24
C LEU A 235 2.88 -10.48 -2.33
N ALA A 236 4.05 -11.08 -2.08
CA ALA A 236 5.12 -11.15 -3.07
C ALA A 236 4.66 -11.82 -4.38
N MET A 237 3.94 -12.94 -4.23
CA MET A 237 3.38 -13.70 -5.34
C MET A 237 2.32 -12.90 -6.09
N ILE A 238 1.37 -12.32 -5.36
CA ILE A 238 0.25 -11.58 -5.95
C ILE A 238 0.77 -10.37 -6.73
N LEU A 239 1.64 -9.55 -6.12
CA LEU A 239 2.22 -8.38 -6.77
C LEU A 239 2.96 -8.77 -8.07
N SER A 240 3.82 -9.80 -8.01
CA SER A 240 4.60 -10.27 -9.15
C SER A 240 3.71 -10.74 -10.30
N ASN A 241 2.68 -11.56 -10.00
CA ASN A 241 1.76 -12.10 -11.00
C ASN A 241 0.81 -11.05 -11.60
N CYS A 242 0.59 -9.91 -10.92
CA CYS A 242 -0.11 -8.76 -11.47
C CYS A 242 0.78 -7.85 -12.34
N GLY A 243 2.07 -8.17 -12.48
CA GLY A 243 3.04 -7.37 -13.26
C GLY A 243 3.62 -6.18 -12.49
N VAL A 244 3.47 -6.14 -11.16
CA VAL A 244 4.19 -5.20 -10.30
C VAL A 244 5.60 -5.76 -10.08
N ARG A 245 6.64 -4.96 -10.32
CA ARG A 245 8.04 -5.41 -10.26
C ARG A 245 8.79 -4.91 -9.02
N TYR A 246 8.30 -3.85 -8.40
CA TYR A 246 9.03 -3.14 -7.34
C TYR A 246 8.15 -3.00 -6.10
N PHE A 247 8.71 -3.29 -4.93
CA PHE A 247 8.03 -3.15 -3.66
C PHE A 247 8.92 -2.38 -2.68
N SER A 248 8.43 -1.25 -2.18
CA SER A 248 9.16 -0.36 -1.28
C SER A 248 8.40 -0.12 0.02
N PRO A 249 8.26 -1.14 0.88
CA PRO A 249 7.56 -0.95 2.13
C PRO A 249 8.30 -0.01 3.07
N GLY A 250 7.55 0.84 3.75
CA GLY A 250 8.04 1.78 4.75
C GLY A 250 7.94 1.20 6.14
N MET A 251 8.65 0.09 6.39
CA MET A 251 8.53 -0.65 7.65
C MET A 251 8.92 0.22 8.86
N PRO A 252 8.11 0.28 9.93
CA PRO A 252 8.38 1.09 11.11
C PRO A 252 9.41 0.41 12.03
N ARG A 253 10.70 0.40 11.63
CA ARG A 253 11.78 -0.30 12.37
C ARG A 253 11.86 0.06 13.85
N GLY A 254 11.46 1.29 14.23
CA GLY A 254 11.44 1.75 15.61
C GLY A 254 10.45 1.00 16.53
N TYR A 255 9.40 0.38 15.97
CA TYR A 255 8.40 -0.34 16.78
C TYR A 255 8.96 -1.64 17.34
N PHE A 256 9.87 -2.28 16.61
CA PHE A 256 10.35 -3.62 16.94
C PHE A 256 11.23 -3.66 18.20
N ARG A 257 11.87 -2.56 18.63
CA ARG A 257 12.79 -2.49 19.80
C ARG A 257 13.82 -3.62 19.86
N HIS A 258 13.47 -4.75 20.48
CA HIS A 258 14.29 -5.97 20.65
C HIS A 258 13.94 -7.10 19.66
N ALA A 259 12.85 -6.95 18.92
CA ALA A 259 12.46 -7.79 17.81
C ALA A 259 13.02 -7.24 16.49
N HIS A 260 12.80 -7.97 15.41
CA HIS A 260 13.20 -7.58 14.06
C HIS A 260 12.09 -7.98 13.08
N PRO A 261 11.86 -7.21 11.99
CA PRO A 261 10.83 -7.53 11.00
C PRO A 261 11.15 -8.78 10.16
N PHE A 262 12.41 -9.20 10.13
CA PHE A 262 12.84 -10.43 9.49
C PHE A 262 13.30 -11.45 10.52
N TRP A 263 13.06 -12.73 10.22
CA TRP A 263 13.52 -13.88 11.02
C TRP A 263 15.02 -13.86 11.31
N ASP A 264 15.84 -13.45 10.34
CA ASP A 264 17.28 -13.22 10.53
C ASP A 264 17.70 -11.90 9.84
N GLU A 265 17.52 -10.80 10.56
CA GLU A 265 17.87 -9.47 10.09
C GLU A 265 19.38 -9.36 9.76
N SER A 266 20.26 -10.13 10.41
CA SER A 266 21.70 -10.10 10.14
C SER A 266 22.06 -10.57 8.73
N LYS A 267 21.21 -11.40 8.11
CA LYS A 267 21.35 -11.86 6.72
C LYS A 267 20.76 -10.89 5.73
N VAL A 268 19.60 -10.33 6.06
CA VAL A 268 18.87 -9.42 5.17
C VAL A 268 19.57 -8.06 5.14
N VAL A 269 19.88 -7.48 6.29
CA VAL A 269 20.60 -6.20 6.43
C VAL A 269 21.81 -6.32 7.37
N PRO A 270 22.90 -6.95 6.91
CA PRO A 270 24.11 -7.00 7.70
C PRO A 270 24.55 -5.58 8.08
N LYS A 271 24.84 -5.38 9.38
CA LYS A 271 25.22 -4.09 9.98
C LYS A 271 24.14 -2.99 9.83
N GLY A 272 22.88 -3.36 9.63
CA GLY A 272 21.75 -2.43 9.60
C GLY A 272 21.65 -1.55 8.34
N MET A 273 22.46 -1.81 7.32
CA MET A 273 22.47 -1.03 6.07
C MET A 273 21.20 -1.24 5.23
N PRO A 274 20.74 -0.21 4.49
CA PRO A 274 19.67 -0.37 3.51
C PRO A 274 20.05 -1.39 2.41
N ARG A 275 19.08 -2.12 1.86
CA ARG A 275 19.35 -3.16 0.85
C ARG A 275 18.18 -3.38 -0.11
N LEU A 276 18.55 -3.78 -1.34
CA LEU A 276 17.65 -4.42 -2.29
C LEU A 276 17.90 -5.92 -2.36
N PHE A 277 16.83 -6.69 -2.50
CA PHE A 277 16.86 -8.13 -2.76
C PHE A 277 15.59 -8.56 -3.48
N TYR A 278 15.59 -9.76 -4.08
CA TYR A 278 14.35 -10.34 -4.59
C TYR A 278 13.61 -11.05 -3.47
N TRP A 279 12.40 -10.60 -3.17
CA TRP A 279 11.47 -11.34 -2.31
C TRP A 279 10.72 -12.34 -3.18
N VAL A 280 10.93 -13.62 -2.90
CA VAL A 280 10.43 -14.74 -3.70
C VAL A 280 9.17 -15.28 -3.04
N GLY A 281 8.06 -15.24 -3.77
CA GLY A 281 6.77 -15.74 -3.32
C GLY A 281 6.71 -17.28 -3.23
N PRO A 282 5.63 -17.83 -2.63
CA PRO A 282 5.45 -19.28 -2.50
C PRO A 282 5.47 -20.06 -3.83
N ASP A 283 5.05 -19.43 -4.94
CA ASP A 283 5.04 -19.98 -6.29
C ASP A 283 6.38 -19.85 -7.04
N GLY A 284 7.39 -19.22 -6.42
CA GLY A 284 8.69 -18.94 -7.04
C GLY A 284 8.73 -17.67 -7.89
N SER A 285 7.61 -16.96 -8.06
CA SER A 285 7.61 -15.60 -8.60
C SER A 285 8.38 -14.67 -7.66
N LYS A 286 8.81 -13.51 -8.17
CA LYS A 286 9.68 -12.62 -7.40
C LYS A 286 9.38 -11.16 -7.66
N ILE A 287 9.57 -10.35 -6.63
CA ILE A 287 9.48 -8.90 -6.68
C ILE A 287 10.76 -8.29 -6.10
N LEU A 288 11.22 -7.18 -6.67
CA LEU A 288 12.39 -6.49 -6.14
C LEU A 288 11.98 -5.63 -4.95
N PHE A 289 12.50 -5.98 -3.78
CA PHE A 289 12.15 -5.41 -2.48
C PHE A 289 13.21 -4.41 -2.04
N TRP A 290 12.79 -3.21 -1.63
CA TRP A 290 13.66 -2.27 -0.91
C TRP A 290 13.38 -2.36 0.58
N TYR A 291 14.42 -2.67 1.35
CA TYR A 291 14.38 -2.58 2.80
C TYR A 291 15.39 -1.53 3.26
N GLY A 292 14.92 -0.45 3.87
CA GLY A 292 15.75 0.68 4.22
C GLY A 292 15.43 1.27 5.59
N PRO A 293 15.93 2.48 5.86
CA PRO A 293 15.54 3.27 7.02
C PRO A 293 14.02 3.50 6.99
N GLY A 294 13.42 3.77 8.15
CA GLY A 294 11.96 3.79 8.32
C GLY A 294 11.26 4.87 7.48
N TYR A 295 9.93 4.93 7.56
CA TYR A 295 9.16 5.88 6.74
C TYR A 295 9.26 7.33 7.25
N GLY A 296 9.51 7.57 8.54
CA GLY A 296 9.48 8.91 9.13
C GLY A 296 10.57 9.90 8.64
N ILE A 297 10.27 11.20 8.73
CA ILE A 297 11.19 12.29 8.35
C ILE A 297 12.45 12.43 9.23
N SER A 298 12.47 11.82 10.42
CA SER A 298 13.57 11.97 11.39
C SER A 298 14.92 11.56 10.83
N GLU A 299 14.94 10.65 9.87
CA GLU A 299 16.16 10.15 9.23
C GLU A 299 16.56 10.95 7.98
N THR A 300 15.70 11.84 7.49
CA THR A 300 15.92 12.55 6.19
C THR A 300 15.76 14.06 6.23
N TYR A 301 15.49 14.65 7.41
CA TYR A 301 15.34 16.11 7.59
C TYR A 301 16.53 16.94 7.06
N PHE A 302 17.72 16.36 7.01
CA PHE A 302 18.93 17.03 6.53
C PHE A 302 18.85 17.42 5.04
N LEU A 303 18.00 16.75 4.26
CA LEU A 303 17.73 17.03 2.85
C LEU A 303 16.81 18.25 2.62
N SER A 304 16.24 18.81 3.69
CA SER A 304 15.37 20.00 3.61
C SER A 304 16.13 21.31 3.46
N GLY A 305 17.47 21.30 3.39
CA GLY A 305 18.27 22.50 3.21
C GLY A 305 19.72 22.23 2.81
N TYR A 306 20.26 23.07 1.93
CA TYR A 306 21.61 22.89 1.36
C TYR A 306 22.72 22.77 2.42
N LYS A 307 22.69 23.64 3.45
CA LYS A 307 23.71 23.66 4.51
C LYS A 307 23.70 22.39 5.36
N SER A 308 22.52 21.93 5.78
CA SER A 308 22.38 20.67 6.52
C SER A 308 22.78 19.49 5.66
N THR A 309 22.45 19.51 4.38
CA THR A 309 22.84 18.43 3.46
C THR A 309 24.35 18.35 3.28
N CYS A 310 25.04 19.49 3.11
CA CYS A 310 26.51 19.51 3.00
C CYS A 310 27.20 18.98 4.26
N LYS A 311 26.57 19.16 5.42
CA LYS A 311 27.10 18.70 6.70
C LYS A 311 26.91 17.19 6.90
N ILE A 312 25.69 16.69 6.70
CA ILE A 312 25.28 15.35 7.15
C ILE A 312 25.46 14.28 6.06
N LEU A 313 25.22 14.61 4.79
CA LEU A 313 25.29 13.62 3.71
C LEU A 313 26.67 12.94 3.59
N PRO A 314 27.81 13.65 3.69
CA PRO A 314 29.12 13.01 3.62
C PRO A 314 29.35 11.96 4.73
N GLU A 315 28.84 12.22 5.94
CA GLU A 315 28.96 11.30 7.07
C GLU A 315 28.18 10.00 6.81
N ILE A 316 26.93 10.12 6.32
CA ILE A 316 26.10 8.96 5.94
C ILE A 316 26.76 8.15 4.81
N LEU A 317 27.30 8.81 3.79
CA LEU A 317 27.94 8.11 2.67
C LEU A 317 29.24 7.42 3.08
N ALA A 318 30.00 8.01 4.00
CA ALA A 318 31.19 7.38 4.58
C ALA A 318 30.80 6.14 5.38
N GLU A 319 29.76 6.22 6.23
CA GLU A 319 29.26 5.09 7.00
C GLU A 319 28.79 3.93 6.09
N LEU A 320 28.07 4.23 5.01
CA LEU A 320 27.67 3.23 4.02
C LEU A 320 28.89 2.57 3.35
N GLU A 321 29.91 3.34 2.98
CA GLU A 321 31.14 2.80 2.39
C GLU A 321 31.89 1.89 3.39
N ASP A 322 32.07 2.35 4.64
CA ASP A 322 32.78 1.61 5.70
C ASP A 322 32.05 0.30 6.08
N ASN A 323 30.72 0.32 6.04
CA ASN A 323 29.93 -0.87 6.30
C ASN A 323 29.87 -1.84 5.12
N GLY A 324 30.29 -1.42 3.92
CA GLY A 324 30.40 -2.26 2.73
C GLY A 324 29.15 -2.23 1.84
N TYR A 325 28.42 -1.11 1.80
CA TYR A 325 27.26 -0.94 0.93
C TYR A 325 27.64 -1.21 -0.55
N PRO A 326 26.92 -2.06 -1.28
CA PRO A 326 27.38 -2.54 -2.58
C PRO A 326 27.04 -1.62 -3.76
N TYR A 327 26.10 -0.68 -3.60
CA TYR A 327 25.55 0.08 -4.73
C TYR A 327 26.10 1.50 -4.84
N ASP A 328 26.23 2.03 -6.06
CA ASP A 328 26.60 3.45 -6.28
C ASP A 328 25.43 4.44 -6.23
N ALA A 329 24.26 3.95 -5.83
CA ALA A 329 23.07 4.75 -5.63
C ALA A 329 22.40 4.39 -4.31
N VAL A 330 21.87 5.39 -3.62
CA VAL A 330 21.07 5.24 -2.40
C VAL A 330 19.78 6.04 -2.52
N ARG A 331 18.68 5.50 -1.97
CA ARG A 331 17.37 6.14 -1.91
C ARG A 331 17.15 6.76 -0.52
N PHE A 332 16.63 7.98 -0.50
CA PHE A 332 16.06 8.62 0.68
C PHE A 332 14.58 8.95 0.45
N ARG A 333 13.71 8.44 1.34
CA ARG A 333 12.30 8.86 1.44
C ARG A 333 12.24 10.23 2.10
N VAL A 334 11.54 11.18 1.50
CA VAL A 334 11.36 12.50 2.10
C VAL A 334 9.90 12.90 2.15
N GLN A 335 9.53 13.65 3.18
CA GLN A 335 8.23 14.27 3.33
C GLN A 335 8.41 15.68 3.93
N LYS A 336 7.43 16.56 3.75
CA LYS A 336 7.57 17.98 4.15
C LYS A 336 7.66 18.20 5.64
N ALA A 337 6.97 17.40 6.44
CA ALA A 337 6.79 17.61 7.87
C ALA A 337 6.82 16.29 8.64
N HIS A 338 7.10 16.35 9.94
CA HIS A 338 6.92 15.23 10.85
C HIS A 338 5.43 15.09 11.21
N ARG A 339 4.64 14.69 10.21
CA ARG A 339 3.20 14.49 10.24
C ARG A 339 2.87 13.44 9.20
N ASP A 340 2.00 12.50 9.50
CA ASP A 340 1.36 11.70 8.47
C ASP A 340 0.43 12.59 7.64
N ASN A 341 0.03 12.13 6.46
CA ASN A 341 -0.66 12.98 5.49
C ASN A 341 0.10 14.32 5.26
N ALA A 342 1.43 14.30 5.19
CA ALA A 342 2.22 15.50 4.97
C ALA A 342 2.01 16.08 3.56
N PRO A 343 1.92 17.41 3.39
CA PRO A 343 1.80 18.01 2.07
C PRO A 343 3.07 17.78 1.23
N PRO A 344 2.97 17.80 -0.11
CA PRO A 344 4.13 17.90 -0.97
C PRO A 344 4.94 19.18 -0.75
N SER A 345 6.24 19.12 -1.06
CA SER A 345 7.21 20.21 -0.89
C SER A 345 8.16 20.34 -2.09
N LEU A 346 8.25 21.57 -2.60
CA LEU A 346 9.20 21.94 -3.64
C LEU A 346 10.66 22.04 -3.12
N VAL A 347 10.86 22.08 -1.81
CA VAL A 347 12.18 22.35 -1.20
C VAL A 347 13.25 21.36 -1.64
N PHE A 348 12.91 20.08 -1.75
CA PHE A 348 13.86 19.04 -2.14
C PHE A 348 14.36 19.26 -3.57
N SER A 349 13.48 19.65 -4.48
CA SER A 349 13.84 20.02 -5.86
C SER A 349 14.73 21.27 -5.90
N GLN A 350 14.48 22.26 -5.05
CA GLN A 350 15.33 23.45 -4.94
C GLN A 350 16.73 23.10 -4.42
N VAL A 351 16.81 22.28 -3.37
CA VAL A 351 18.09 21.79 -2.81
C VAL A 351 18.85 20.99 -3.86
N ALA A 352 18.21 20.04 -4.56
CA ALA A 352 18.85 19.27 -5.61
C ALA A 352 19.36 20.16 -6.74
N ARG A 353 18.59 21.17 -7.16
CA ARG A 353 19.00 22.13 -8.20
C ARG A 353 20.20 22.98 -7.78
N GLU A 354 20.22 23.47 -6.55
CA GLU A 354 21.34 24.24 -6.00
C GLU A 354 22.58 23.36 -5.86
N TRP A 355 22.42 22.16 -5.30
CA TRP A 355 23.46 21.16 -5.14
C TRP A 355 24.14 20.80 -6.45
N ASN A 356 23.34 20.43 -7.46
CA ASN A 356 23.80 19.95 -8.74
C ASN A 356 24.45 21.03 -9.62
N ARG A 357 24.34 22.32 -9.26
CA ARG A 357 25.08 23.42 -9.89
C ARG A 357 26.55 23.44 -9.46
N ARG A 358 26.83 23.05 -8.22
CA ARG A 358 28.19 23.04 -7.66
C ARG A 358 28.84 21.67 -7.83
N TRP A 359 28.11 20.62 -7.47
CA TRP A 359 28.66 19.27 -7.35
C TRP A 359 28.28 18.40 -8.56
N ALA A 360 29.28 17.76 -9.14
CA ALA A 360 29.09 16.67 -10.07
C ALA A 360 28.74 15.37 -9.33
N TYR A 361 29.39 15.12 -8.19
CA TYR A 361 29.04 14.05 -7.25
C TYR A 361 29.17 14.51 -5.78
N PRO A 362 28.38 13.96 -4.85
CA PRO A 362 27.21 13.10 -5.08
C PRO A 362 26.17 13.80 -5.96
N ARG A 363 25.54 13.10 -6.92
CA ARG A 363 24.53 13.69 -7.81
C ARG A 363 23.16 13.49 -7.19
N MET A 364 22.43 14.58 -6.94
CA MET A 364 21.06 14.49 -6.42
C MET A 364 20.05 14.31 -7.56
N ILE A 365 19.09 13.42 -7.36
CA ILE A 365 18.08 13.07 -8.35
C ILE A 365 16.72 13.04 -7.65
N ILE A 366 15.88 14.04 -7.92
CA ILE A 366 14.46 13.98 -7.54
C ILE A 366 13.80 12.91 -8.40
N ALA A 367 13.26 11.89 -7.76
CA ALA A 367 12.90 10.63 -8.38
C ALA A 367 11.54 10.11 -7.91
N THR A 368 10.99 9.17 -8.66
CA THR A 368 9.96 8.25 -8.17
C THR A 368 10.62 6.95 -7.70
N ASN A 369 9.86 6.06 -7.03
CA ASN A 369 10.38 4.77 -6.59
C ASN A 369 10.87 3.94 -7.80
N SER A 370 10.06 3.83 -8.86
CA SER A 370 10.43 3.09 -10.08
C SER A 370 11.75 3.54 -10.71
N MET A 371 12.10 4.83 -10.66
CA MET A 371 13.37 5.33 -11.21
C MET A 371 14.58 4.75 -10.48
N PHE A 372 14.51 4.69 -9.15
CA PHE A 372 15.58 4.12 -8.32
C PHE A 372 15.69 2.60 -8.56
N PHE A 373 14.57 1.88 -8.50
CA PHE A 373 14.57 0.44 -8.71
C PHE A 373 15.08 0.04 -10.08
N LYS A 374 14.62 0.69 -11.16
CA LYS A 374 15.11 0.44 -12.52
C LYS A 374 16.62 0.66 -12.66
N TYR A 375 17.17 1.66 -11.97
CA TYR A 375 18.61 1.91 -11.98
C TYR A 375 19.38 0.77 -11.31
N ILE A 376 18.95 0.34 -10.12
CA ILE A 376 19.60 -0.75 -9.39
C ILE A 376 19.43 -2.08 -10.15
N GLU A 377 18.21 -2.43 -10.54
CA GLU A 377 17.89 -3.67 -11.27
C GLU A 377 18.74 -3.80 -12.54
N LYS A 378 18.83 -2.73 -13.34
CA LYS A 378 19.63 -2.74 -14.57
C LYS A 378 21.12 -2.97 -14.33
N LYS A 379 21.67 -2.48 -13.22
CA LYS A 379 23.12 -2.46 -12.98
C LYS A 379 23.60 -3.59 -12.08
N PHE A 380 22.80 -3.98 -11.10
CA PHE A 380 23.16 -4.91 -10.03
C PHE A 380 22.17 -6.09 -9.92
N GLY A 381 21.13 -6.15 -10.76
CA GLY A 381 20.03 -7.10 -10.64
C GLY A 381 20.43 -8.58 -10.62
N ASP A 382 21.54 -8.95 -11.26
CA ASP A 382 22.06 -10.33 -11.27
C ASP A 382 22.80 -10.70 -9.98
N GLU A 383 23.25 -9.71 -9.22
CA GLU A 383 24.02 -9.87 -7.97
C GLU A 383 23.12 -9.82 -6.72
N LEU A 384 21.83 -9.50 -6.89
CA LEU A 384 20.91 -9.36 -5.78
C LEU A 384 20.55 -10.72 -5.17
N GLU A 385 20.64 -10.78 -3.85
CA GLU A 385 20.20 -11.93 -3.05
C GLU A 385 18.71 -12.22 -3.23
N ARG A 386 18.33 -13.44 -2.87
CA ARG A 386 16.94 -13.92 -2.92
C ARG A 386 16.53 -14.39 -1.54
N PHE A 387 15.47 -13.80 -1.00
CA PHE A 387 14.90 -14.21 0.29
C PHE A 387 13.47 -14.70 0.11
N ARG A 388 13.08 -15.65 0.97
CA ARG A 388 11.77 -16.29 1.01
C ARG A 388 11.26 -16.22 2.44
N GLY A 389 9.94 -16.24 2.59
CA GLY A 389 9.28 -16.27 3.88
C GLY A 389 8.50 -15.00 4.15
N GLU A 390 7.64 -15.13 5.15
CA GLU A 390 6.81 -14.08 5.73
C GLU A 390 7.62 -13.13 6.60
N LEU A 391 7.17 -11.88 6.67
CA LEU A 391 7.65 -10.90 7.66
C LEU A 391 6.54 -10.78 8.70
N PRO A 392 6.65 -11.41 9.87
CA PRO A 392 5.54 -11.48 10.81
C PRO A 392 5.22 -10.09 11.40
N ASP A 393 3.95 -9.72 11.40
CA ASP A 393 3.44 -8.55 12.12
C ASP A 393 3.66 -8.70 13.65
N THR A 394 3.93 -7.57 14.32
CA THR A 394 4.10 -7.52 15.77
C THR A 394 2.91 -6.91 16.51
N ASP A 395 2.32 -5.84 15.99
CA ASP A 395 1.47 -4.94 16.78
C ASP A 395 0.12 -4.59 16.11
N TYR A 396 0.08 -4.49 14.78
CA TYR A 396 -1.10 -3.96 14.09
C TYR A 396 -2.23 -4.98 14.00
N VAL A 397 -1.90 -6.26 13.91
CA VAL A 397 -2.86 -7.36 14.04
C VAL A 397 -3.59 -7.35 15.40
N VAL A 398 -2.93 -6.87 16.46
CA VAL A 398 -3.57 -6.68 17.78
C VAL A 398 -4.50 -5.46 17.75
N GLY A 399 -4.17 -4.43 16.98
CA GLY A 399 -5.02 -3.26 16.75
C GLY A 399 -6.44 -3.61 16.32
N ALA A 400 -6.62 -4.67 15.52
CA ALA A 400 -7.94 -5.15 15.10
C ALA A 400 -8.86 -5.63 16.24
N SER A 401 -8.29 -5.93 17.41
CA SER A 401 -9.07 -6.24 18.63
C SER A 401 -9.75 -5.01 19.24
N SER A 402 -9.28 -3.79 18.93
CA SER A 402 -9.88 -2.54 19.41
C SER A 402 -11.28 -2.28 18.83
N THR A 403 -11.60 -2.87 17.67
CA THR A 403 -12.92 -2.85 17.03
C THR A 403 -13.36 -4.27 16.66
N ALA A 404 -13.17 -5.22 17.56
CA ALA A 404 -13.33 -6.66 17.28
C ALA A 404 -14.70 -7.04 16.68
N TYR A 405 -15.77 -6.33 17.05
CA TYR A 405 -17.12 -6.60 16.53
C TYR A 405 -17.21 -6.28 15.04
N GLU A 406 -16.84 -5.07 14.64
CA GLU A 406 -16.79 -4.66 13.24
C GLU A 406 -15.77 -5.48 12.44
N THR A 407 -14.65 -5.86 13.05
CA THR A 407 -13.64 -6.72 12.41
C THR A 407 -14.25 -8.08 12.08
N GLY A 408 -15.03 -8.65 13.00
CA GLY A 408 -15.77 -9.90 12.77
C GLY A 408 -16.79 -9.77 11.64
N ILE A 409 -17.50 -8.63 11.57
CA ILE A 409 -18.44 -8.35 10.46
C ILE A 409 -17.70 -8.30 9.13
N ASN A 410 -16.59 -7.55 9.04
CA ASN A 410 -15.85 -7.44 7.78
C ASN A 410 -15.24 -8.78 7.35
N ARG A 411 -14.74 -9.57 8.31
CA ARG A 411 -14.19 -10.91 8.03
C ARG A 411 -15.24 -11.89 7.50
N ILE A 412 -16.47 -11.87 8.03
CA ILE A 412 -17.59 -12.65 7.45
C ILE A 412 -17.95 -12.10 6.06
N THR A 413 -17.83 -10.79 5.88
CA THR A 413 -18.14 -10.13 4.60
C THR A 413 -17.14 -10.50 3.50
N HIS A 414 -15.86 -10.75 3.81
CA HIS A 414 -14.87 -11.30 2.86
C HIS A 414 -15.42 -12.54 2.13
N ASP A 415 -15.90 -13.53 2.88
CA ASP A 415 -16.49 -14.77 2.33
C ASP A 415 -17.83 -14.54 1.62
N MET A 416 -18.65 -13.64 2.16
CA MET A 416 -19.96 -13.30 1.59
C MET A 416 -19.83 -12.59 0.24
N MET A 417 -18.84 -11.71 0.08
CA MET A 417 -18.56 -10.99 -1.16
C MET A 417 -18.24 -11.96 -2.30
N LEU A 418 -17.38 -12.95 -2.04
CA LEU A 418 -17.09 -14.02 -2.99
C LEU A 418 -18.35 -14.78 -3.42
N SER A 419 -19.23 -15.09 -2.46
CA SER A 419 -20.50 -15.79 -2.74
C SER A 419 -21.46 -14.91 -3.55
N ALA A 420 -21.57 -13.63 -3.19
CA ALA A 420 -22.42 -12.65 -3.86
C ALA A 420 -22.00 -12.48 -5.33
N GLU A 421 -20.71 -12.35 -5.60
CA GLU A 421 -20.17 -12.20 -6.95
C GLU A 421 -20.40 -13.44 -7.81
N LYS A 422 -20.14 -14.64 -7.26
CA LYS A 422 -20.37 -15.91 -7.96
C LYS A 422 -21.84 -16.09 -8.34
N PHE A 423 -22.76 -15.94 -7.39
CA PHE A 423 -24.18 -16.17 -7.65
C PHE A 423 -24.82 -15.07 -8.48
N SER A 424 -24.39 -13.81 -8.36
CA SER A 424 -24.85 -12.75 -9.25
C SER A 424 -24.37 -12.94 -10.69
N THR A 425 -23.17 -13.51 -10.88
CA THR A 425 -22.68 -13.93 -12.20
C THR A 425 -23.54 -15.05 -12.78
N ILE A 426 -23.89 -16.06 -11.98
CA ILE A 426 -24.77 -17.16 -12.43
C ILE A 426 -26.16 -16.61 -12.77
N ALA A 427 -26.74 -15.79 -11.89
CA ALA A 427 -28.06 -15.20 -12.07
C ALA A 427 -28.14 -14.38 -13.36
N SER A 428 -27.10 -13.61 -13.70
CA SER A 428 -27.09 -12.79 -14.93
C SER A 428 -26.98 -13.60 -16.22
N ILE A 429 -26.56 -14.87 -16.14
CA ILE A 429 -26.49 -15.79 -17.28
C ILE A 429 -27.81 -16.53 -17.47
N ILE A 430 -28.44 -16.99 -16.38
CA ILE A 430 -29.59 -17.91 -16.45
C ILE A 430 -30.95 -17.23 -16.31
N ALA A 431 -30.98 -15.96 -15.91
CA ALA A 431 -32.18 -15.20 -15.67
C ALA A 431 -32.08 -13.77 -16.23
N ASP A 432 -33.21 -13.07 -16.25
CA ASP A 432 -33.28 -11.65 -16.60
C ASP A 432 -32.82 -10.82 -15.40
N TYR A 433 -31.51 -10.81 -15.15
CA TYR A 433 -30.88 -10.14 -14.03
C TYR A 433 -29.61 -9.42 -14.48
N GLU A 434 -29.60 -8.10 -14.32
CA GLU A 434 -28.40 -7.32 -14.63
C GLU A 434 -27.33 -7.59 -13.57
N TYR A 435 -26.10 -7.89 -14.02
CA TYR A 435 -24.99 -8.09 -13.11
C TYR A 435 -24.68 -6.79 -12.32
N PRO A 436 -24.74 -6.79 -10.98
CA PRO A 436 -24.70 -5.58 -10.16
C PRO A 436 -23.27 -5.10 -9.92
N ALA A 437 -22.54 -4.80 -11.00
CA ALA A 437 -21.12 -4.45 -10.98
C ALA A 437 -20.81 -3.22 -10.11
N GLU A 438 -21.67 -2.19 -10.15
CA GLU A 438 -21.50 -0.96 -9.36
C GLU A 438 -21.63 -1.23 -7.87
N THR A 439 -22.66 -1.97 -7.46
CA THR A 439 -22.92 -2.33 -6.06
C THR A 439 -21.83 -3.23 -5.50
N LEU A 440 -21.37 -4.22 -6.27
CA LEU A 440 -20.26 -5.08 -5.87
C LEU A 440 -18.96 -4.29 -5.69
N ARG A 441 -18.69 -3.33 -6.59
CA ARG A 441 -17.51 -2.46 -6.46
C ARG A 441 -17.59 -1.57 -5.23
N GLU A 442 -18.75 -0.97 -4.98
CA GLU A 442 -18.96 -0.17 -3.76
C GLU A 442 -18.78 -1.03 -2.50
N ALA A 443 -19.31 -2.26 -2.49
CA ALA A 443 -19.15 -3.18 -1.37
C ALA A 443 -17.67 -3.57 -1.15
N TYR A 444 -16.93 -3.90 -2.21
CA TYR A 444 -15.48 -4.15 -2.13
C TYR A 444 -14.69 -2.92 -1.66
N GLU A 445 -15.02 -1.72 -2.14
CA GLU A 445 -14.36 -0.49 -1.69
C GLU A 445 -14.61 -0.24 -0.20
N HIS A 446 -15.84 -0.43 0.28
CA HIS A 446 -16.14 -0.33 1.71
C HIS A 446 -15.40 -1.41 2.53
N MET A 447 -15.37 -2.64 2.03
CA MET A 447 -14.68 -3.75 2.68
C MET A 447 -13.18 -3.44 2.87
N LEU A 448 -12.50 -2.98 1.82
CA LEU A 448 -11.07 -2.64 1.85
C LEU A 448 -10.80 -1.37 2.68
N LEU A 449 -11.67 -0.35 2.61
CA LEU A 449 -11.49 0.85 3.46
C LEU A 449 -11.65 0.54 4.96
N TYR A 450 -12.37 -0.51 5.32
CA TYR A 450 -12.40 -0.98 6.70
C TYR A 450 -11.07 -1.64 7.11
N ASP A 451 -10.49 -2.46 6.23
CA ASP A 451 -9.27 -3.23 6.49
C ASP A 451 -7.99 -2.37 6.59
N GLU A 452 -8.07 -1.12 6.11
CA GLU A 452 -6.95 -0.16 6.16
C GLU A 452 -6.41 0.03 7.59
N HIS A 453 -5.09 0.20 7.74
CA HIS A 453 -4.35 0.03 9.00
C HIS A 453 -4.68 1.02 10.13
N THR A 454 -5.46 2.07 9.89
CA THR A 454 -5.77 3.09 10.90
C THR A 454 -6.88 2.67 11.89
N TRP A 455 -6.63 2.86 13.20
CA TRP A 455 -7.56 2.52 14.29
C TRP A 455 -8.09 3.74 15.07
N GLY A 456 -8.23 4.89 14.41
CA GLY A 456 -8.77 6.12 15.02
C GLY A 456 -7.86 7.33 14.84
N GLN A 457 -7.86 8.23 15.82
CA GLN A 457 -7.09 9.47 15.90
C GLN A 457 -5.72 9.28 16.54
N ALA A 458 -4.76 10.14 16.17
CA ALA A 458 -3.41 10.15 16.73
C ALA A 458 -3.39 10.36 18.25
N ASN A 459 -4.36 11.09 18.78
CA ASN A 459 -4.67 11.10 20.21
C ASN A 459 -5.98 10.34 20.44
N PRO A 460 -5.95 9.07 20.90
CA PRO A 460 -7.08 8.16 20.86
C PRO A 460 -8.06 8.37 22.02
N ILE A 461 -8.52 9.62 22.21
CA ILE A 461 -9.47 9.99 23.25
C ILE A 461 -10.39 11.14 22.80
N GLY A 462 -11.66 11.03 23.18
CA GLY A 462 -12.65 12.10 23.02
C GLY A 462 -13.43 12.04 21.69
N PRO A 463 -14.22 13.10 21.40
CA PRO A 463 -15.22 13.06 20.32
C PRO A 463 -14.66 12.78 18.92
N ALA A 464 -13.42 13.23 18.64
CA ALA A 464 -12.76 12.96 17.37
C ALA A 464 -12.44 11.46 17.20
N GLN A 465 -12.01 10.79 18.27
CA GLN A 465 -11.78 9.34 18.28
C GLN A 465 -13.08 8.59 18.00
N GLU A 466 -14.16 8.94 18.72
CA GLU A 466 -15.48 8.32 18.53
C GLU A 466 -16.01 8.49 17.11
N ALA A 467 -15.83 9.69 16.51
CA ALA A 467 -16.20 9.94 15.13
C ALA A 467 -15.40 9.08 14.13
N ASN A 468 -14.08 8.94 14.32
CA ASN A 468 -13.27 8.08 13.45
C ASN A 468 -13.71 6.62 13.53
N TRP A 469 -13.98 6.12 14.73
CA TRP A 469 -14.49 4.76 14.91
C TRP A 469 -15.87 4.58 14.27
N ALA A 470 -16.78 5.54 14.42
CA ALA A 470 -18.10 5.47 13.79
C ALA A 470 -18.00 5.44 12.26
N GLU A 471 -17.09 6.23 11.67
CA GLU A 471 -16.86 6.23 10.23
C GLU A 471 -16.22 4.95 9.73
N LYS A 472 -15.18 4.45 10.41
CA LYS A 472 -14.57 3.15 10.08
C LYS A 472 -15.61 2.05 10.19
N ALA A 473 -16.38 1.99 11.27
CA ALA A 473 -17.45 1.01 11.45
C ALA A 473 -18.50 1.04 10.32
N LEU A 474 -18.86 2.24 9.84
CA LEU A 474 -19.78 2.39 8.70
C LEU A 474 -19.30 1.63 7.45
N HIS A 475 -17.98 1.55 7.21
CA HIS A 475 -17.43 0.77 6.11
C HIS A 475 -17.73 -0.73 6.24
N ALA A 476 -17.49 -1.35 7.40
CA ALA A 476 -17.84 -2.76 7.62
C ALA A 476 -19.33 -3.03 7.44
N TYR A 477 -20.19 -2.18 8.02
CA TYR A 477 -21.65 -2.37 7.92
C TYR A 477 -22.16 -2.19 6.49
N LYS A 478 -21.64 -1.20 5.74
CA LYS A 478 -22.02 -1.00 4.33
C LYS A 478 -21.57 -2.14 3.45
N ALA A 479 -20.32 -2.60 3.60
CA ALA A 479 -19.82 -3.76 2.86
C ALA A 479 -20.73 -4.98 3.08
N SER A 480 -21.03 -5.29 4.34
CA SER A 480 -21.90 -6.41 4.71
C SER A 480 -23.31 -6.28 4.13
N ALA A 481 -23.93 -5.10 4.26
CA ALA A 481 -25.29 -4.86 3.77
C ALA A 481 -25.40 -4.99 2.25
N LEU A 482 -24.44 -4.43 1.50
CA LEU A 482 -24.43 -4.48 0.04
C LEU A 482 -24.10 -5.89 -0.47
N ALA A 483 -23.16 -6.60 0.17
CA ALA A 483 -22.85 -8.00 -0.15
C ALA A 483 -24.08 -8.89 0.03
N HIS A 484 -24.76 -8.72 1.17
CA HIS A 484 -25.98 -9.45 1.50
C HIS A 484 -27.12 -9.14 0.51
N ASP A 485 -27.30 -7.87 0.15
CA ASP A 485 -28.30 -7.44 -0.84
C ASP A 485 -28.11 -8.14 -2.19
N VAL A 486 -26.89 -8.12 -2.72
CA VAL A 486 -26.55 -8.78 -3.99
C VAL A 486 -26.76 -10.28 -3.89
N LEU A 487 -26.26 -10.91 -2.81
CA LEU A 487 -26.36 -12.37 -2.62
C LEU A 487 -27.83 -12.82 -2.58
N ILE A 488 -28.65 -12.22 -1.71
CA ILE A 488 -30.05 -12.63 -1.52
C ILE A 488 -30.87 -12.43 -2.80
N LYS A 489 -30.70 -11.30 -3.49
CA LYS A 489 -31.42 -11.05 -4.75
C LYS A 489 -31.01 -12.03 -5.84
N SER A 490 -29.72 -12.30 -5.97
CA SER A 490 -29.19 -13.25 -6.96
C SER A 490 -29.71 -14.66 -6.70
N LEU A 491 -29.67 -15.12 -5.44
CA LEU A 491 -30.19 -16.43 -5.07
C LEU A 491 -31.70 -16.54 -5.32
N ASN A 492 -32.51 -15.53 -4.97
CA ASN A 492 -33.95 -15.55 -5.23
C ASN A 492 -34.27 -15.64 -6.73
N VAL A 493 -33.54 -14.89 -7.56
CA VAL A 493 -33.70 -14.96 -9.01
C VAL A 493 -33.35 -16.34 -9.56
N ILE A 494 -32.30 -16.98 -9.03
CA ILE A 494 -31.96 -18.36 -9.40
C ILE A 494 -33.06 -19.32 -8.96
N VAL A 495 -33.56 -19.18 -7.72
CA VAL A 495 -34.65 -20.00 -7.19
C VAL A 495 -35.89 -19.92 -8.07
N ASP A 496 -36.24 -18.73 -8.58
CA ASP A 496 -37.38 -18.54 -9.49
C ASP A 496 -37.23 -19.27 -10.84
N LYS A 497 -36.04 -19.80 -11.16
CA LYS A 497 -35.78 -20.65 -12.33
C LYS A 497 -35.76 -22.15 -12.01
N ILE A 498 -35.77 -22.54 -10.74
CA ILE A 498 -35.80 -23.94 -10.33
C ILE A 498 -37.19 -24.51 -10.62
N ARG A 499 -37.21 -25.62 -11.37
CA ARG A 499 -38.44 -26.38 -11.60
C ARG A 499 -38.65 -27.34 -10.44
N LEU A 500 -39.76 -27.16 -9.73
CA LEU A 500 -40.17 -28.00 -8.62
C LEU A 500 -41.35 -28.87 -9.11
N GLU A 501 -41.34 -30.15 -8.75
CA GLU A 501 -42.31 -31.12 -9.27
C GLU A 501 -43.69 -30.98 -8.63
N TYR A 502 -43.73 -30.58 -7.35
CA TYR A 502 -44.95 -30.47 -6.56
C TYR A 502 -45.19 -29.02 -6.10
N ASP A 503 -46.45 -28.63 -5.98
CA ASP A 503 -46.82 -27.41 -5.28
C ASP A 503 -46.57 -27.58 -3.78
N GLY A 504 -45.92 -26.60 -3.15
CA GLY A 504 -45.58 -26.69 -1.73
C GLY A 504 -44.46 -25.74 -1.32
N TYR A 505 -43.94 -25.94 -0.10
CA TYR A 505 -42.82 -25.16 0.42
C TYR A 505 -41.52 -25.94 0.31
N TYR A 506 -40.46 -25.23 -0.08
CA TYR A 506 -39.14 -25.83 -0.28
C TYR A 506 -38.08 -24.97 0.39
N ILE A 507 -37.09 -25.64 0.97
CA ILE A 507 -35.82 -25.04 1.39
C ILE A 507 -34.81 -25.37 0.29
N ILE A 508 -34.28 -24.33 -0.37
CA ILE A 508 -33.22 -24.48 -1.36
C ILE A 508 -31.89 -24.14 -0.68
N VAL A 509 -30.97 -25.11 -0.65
CA VAL A 509 -29.66 -24.96 -0.02
C VAL A 509 -28.60 -24.90 -1.10
N PHE A 510 -27.91 -23.76 -1.20
CA PHE A 510 -26.82 -23.55 -2.15
C PHE A 510 -25.45 -23.83 -1.53
N ASN A 511 -24.52 -24.35 -2.32
CA ASN A 511 -23.12 -24.52 -1.95
C ASN A 511 -22.22 -23.56 -2.75
N PRO A 512 -21.63 -22.52 -2.12
CA PRO A 512 -20.76 -21.56 -2.81
C PRO A 512 -19.32 -22.07 -3.07
N LEU A 513 -19.00 -23.29 -2.64
CA LEU A 513 -17.67 -23.89 -2.75
C LEU A 513 -17.50 -24.64 -4.09
N LEU A 514 -16.25 -24.78 -4.52
CA LEU A 514 -15.88 -25.52 -5.74
C LEU A 514 -15.74 -27.03 -5.52
N TRP A 515 -16.16 -27.53 -4.34
CA TRP A 515 -16.17 -28.96 -4.00
C TRP A 515 -17.45 -29.33 -3.27
N SER A 516 -17.77 -30.62 -3.25
CA SER A 516 -18.96 -31.13 -2.56
C SER A 516 -18.81 -31.00 -1.05
N ARG A 517 -19.91 -30.69 -0.34
CA ARG A 517 -19.90 -30.52 1.11
C ARG A 517 -21.18 -31.09 1.74
N SER A 518 -21.03 -31.73 2.89
CA SER A 518 -22.13 -31.99 3.82
C SER A 518 -21.99 -31.08 5.03
N ASP A 519 -23.05 -30.36 5.41
CA ASP A 519 -22.99 -29.40 6.53
C ASP A 519 -24.35 -29.21 7.20
N ILE A 520 -24.32 -28.67 8.42
CA ILE A 520 -25.54 -28.33 9.16
C ILE A 520 -26.12 -27.02 8.60
N VAL A 521 -27.37 -27.07 8.18
CA VAL A 521 -28.12 -25.92 7.68
C VAL A 521 -28.96 -25.36 8.81
N TYR A 522 -28.90 -24.04 9.00
CA TYR A 522 -29.81 -23.28 9.85
C TYR A 522 -30.73 -22.45 8.96
N ALA A 523 -31.90 -22.98 8.63
CA ALA A 523 -32.89 -22.27 7.82
C ALA A 523 -33.81 -21.46 8.74
N TYR A 524 -33.51 -20.17 8.94
CA TYR A 524 -34.36 -19.33 9.77
C TYR A 524 -35.69 -19.05 9.06
N LEU A 525 -36.77 -19.07 9.83
CA LEU A 525 -38.11 -18.86 9.28
C LEU A 525 -38.37 -17.40 8.90
N ARG A 526 -37.57 -16.49 9.45
CA ARG A 526 -37.34 -15.13 8.95
C ARG A 526 -35.84 -14.87 8.88
N GLU A 527 -35.35 -14.69 7.66
CA GLU A 527 -34.00 -14.20 7.41
C GLU A 527 -33.96 -12.66 7.41
N PRO A 528 -32.78 -12.06 7.68
CA PRO A 528 -32.57 -10.65 7.45
C PRO A 528 -32.94 -10.27 6.01
N GLU A 529 -33.60 -9.12 5.85
CA GLU A 529 -33.96 -8.65 4.52
C GLU A 529 -32.75 -7.98 3.82
N PRO A 530 -32.68 -8.02 2.48
CA PRO A 530 -31.72 -7.22 1.74
C PRO A 530 -32.03 -5.71 1.89
N CYS A 531 -31.00 -4.86 1.77
CA CYS A 531 -31.15 -3.44 2.09
C CYS A 531 -31.99 -2.67 1.04
N GLY A 532 -31.93 -3.04 -0.23
CA GLY A 532 -32.70 -2.41 -1.30
C GLY A 532 -34.05 -3.12 -1.53
N ARG A 533 -35.14 -2.36 -1.57
CA ARG A 533 -36.50 -2.85 -1.82
C ARG A 533 -37.04 -2.46 -3.20
N PRO A 534 -36.75 -3.22 -4.27
CA PRO A 534 -37.24 -2.93 -5.61
C PRO A 534 -38.77 -2.90 -5.67
N ILE A 535 -39.29 -1.98 -6.48
CA ILE A 535 -40.73 -1.90 -6.76
C ILE A 535 -41.09 -2.90 -7.86
N HIS A 536 -42.21 -3.59 -7.69
CA HIS A 536 -42.78 -4.48 -8.68
C HIS A 536 -44.30 -4.32 -8.74
N GLN A 537 -44.90 -4.76 -9.85
CA GLN A 537 -46.35 -4.80 -10.00
C GLN A 537 -46.92 -5.98 -9.22
N LEU A 538 -47.93 -5.72 -8.40
CA LEU A 538 -48.71 -6.74 -7.71
C LEU A 538 -49.49 -7.56 -8.76
N LYS A 539 -49.20 -8.87 -8.84
CA LYS A 539 -49.79 -9.77 -9.86
C LYS A 539 -51.17 -10.31 -9.48
N GLU A 540 -51.50 -10.35 -8.18
CA GLU A 540 -52.81 -10.80 -7.68
C GLU A 540 -53.51 -9.66 -6.93
N ALA A 541 -54.70 -9.30 -7.38
CA ALA A 541 -55.55 -8.32 -6.72
C ALA A 541 -56.05 -8.90 -5.38
N THR A 542 -55.92 -8.13 -4.29
CA THR A 542 -56.71 -8.37 -3.08
C THR A 542 -58.20 -8.35 -3.41
N GLU A 543 -58.99 -9.24 -2.78
CA GLU A 543 -60.45 -9.31 -2.99
C GLU A 543 -61.08 -7.90 -3.02
N GLY A 544 -61.75 -7.57 -4.14
CA GLY A 544 -62.48 -6.30 -4.32
C GLY A 544 -61.89 -5.30 -5.32
N ILE A 545 -60.77 -5.60 -5.98
CA ILE A 545 -60.13 -4.69 -6.95
C ILE A 545 -60.42 -5.16 -8.39
N SER A 546 -61.04 -4.28 -9.19
CA SER A 546 -61.44 -4.51 -10.59
C SER A 546 -60.22 -4.51 -11.53
N ALA A 547 -60.28 -5.30 -12.61
CA ALA A 547 -59.26 -5.37 -13.67
C ALA A 547 -59.08 -4.04 -14.47
N GLU A 548 -59.92 -3.03 -14.22
CA GLU A 548 -59.80 -1.68 -14.80
C GLU A 548 -58.93 -0.72 -13.97
N GLU A 549 -58.46 -1.13 -12.78
CA GLU A 549 -57.60 -0.30 -11.94
C GLU A 549 -56.13 -0.35 -12.39
N PRO A 550 -55.39 0.77 -12.27
CA PRO A 550 -53.97 0.81 -12.62
C PRO A 550 -53.17 -0.20 -11.79
N PRO A 551 -52.08 -0.75 -12.34
CA PRO A 551 -51.26 -1.75 -11.66
C PRO A 551 -50.77 -1.23 -10.31
N ILE A 552 -51.10 -1.92 -9.22
CA ILE A 552 -50.64 -1.56 -7.89
C ILE A 552 -49.15 -1.88 -7.81
N LEU A 553 -48.35 -0.85 -7.54
CA LEU A 553 -46.92 -0.98 -7.33
C LEU A 553 -46.63 -1.21 -5.85
N VAL A 554 -45.89 -2.27 -5.54
CA VAL A 554 -45.49 -2.63 -4.18
C VAL A 554 -43.98 -2.85 -4.10
N SER A 555 -43.38 -2.59 -2.94
CA SER A 555 -41.98 -2.91 -2.68
C SER A 555 -41.81 -4.39 -2.34
N GLY A 556 -40.78 -5.06 -2.87
CA GLY A 556 -40.42 -6.42 -2.47
C GLY A 556 -39.01 -6.53 -1.89
N SER A 557 -38.76 -7.58 -1.12
CA SER A 557 -37.42 -7.99 -0.69
C SER A 557 -36.70 -8.89 -1.72
N ALA A 558 -37.34 -9.24 -2.84
CA ALA A 558 -36.73 -9.93 -3.97
C ALA A 558 -37.04 -9.18 -5.29
N ILE A 559 -36.37 -9.55 -6.38
CA ILE A 559 -36.64 -8.96 -7.69
C ILE A 559 -37.99 -9.46 -8.20
N GLY A 560 -38.95 -8.55 -8.41
CA GLY A 560 -40.26 -8.87 -8.98
C GLY A 560 -41.28 -9.49 -8.01
N ARG A 561 -40.93 -9.71 -6.74
CA ARG A 561 -41.80 -10.23 -5.67
C ARG A 561 -41.26 -9.93 -4.26
N ASP A 562 -42.03 -10.21 -3.23
CA ASP A 562 -41.48 -10.34 -1.87
C ASP A 562 -40.81 -11.71 -1.68
N ALA A 563 -39.86 -11.83 -0.75
CA ALA A 563 -39.27 -13.11 -0.37
C ALA A 563 -40.35 -14.03 0.23
N ILE A 564 -40.35 -15.30 -0.19
CA ILE A 564 -41.31 -16.29 0.31
C ILE A 564 -41.01 -16.55 1.79
N ARG A 565 -42.05 -16.46 2.62
CA ARG A 565 -41.97 -16.69 4.07
C ARG A 565 -42.83 -17.88 4.42
N LEU A 566 -42.25 -18.83 5.16
CA LEU A 566 -42.99 -19.99 5.65
C LEU A 566 -44.17 -19.53 6.55
N PRO A 567 -45.39 -20.07 6.34
CA PRO A 567 -46.49 -19.87 7.26
C PRO A 567 -46.17 -20.40 8.65
N SER A 568 -46.58 -19.66 9.69
CA SER A 568 -46.36 -20.09 11.08
C SER A 568 -47.11 -21.38 11.42
N SER A 569 -48.16 -21.74 10.68
CA SER A 569 -48.91 -22.99 10.88
C SER A 569 -48.06 -24.22 10.60
N ILE A 570 -47.22 -24.19 9.56
CA ILE A 570 -46.40 -25.35 9.14
C ILE A 570 -45.41 -25.76 10.22
N ILE A 571 -44.84 -24.80 10.94
CA ILE A 571 -43.81 -25.07 11.96
C ILE A 571 -44.37 -25.38 13.35
N ASN A 572 -45.68 -25.21 13.55
CA ASN A 572 -46.34 -25.50 14.82
C ASN A 572 -46.85 -26.94 14.89
N GLU A 573 -46.82 -27.65 13.77
CA GLU A 573 -47.19 -29.05 13.65
C GLU A 573 -45.99 -29.85 13.10
N PRO A 574 -45.90 -31.17 13.37
CA PRO A 574 -44.90 -32.02 12.73
C PRO A 574 -45.07 -32.03 11.21
N PHE A 575 -43.97 -31.94 10.47
CA PHE A 575 -43.93 -32.03 9.01
C PHE A 575 -42.85 -33.00 8.55
N GLU A 576 -42.82 -33.35 7.26
CA GLU A 576 -41.76 -34.19 6.69
C GLU A 576 -40.81 -33.32 5.89
N LEU A 577 -39.53 -33.28 6.27
CA LEU A 577 -38.50 -32.71 5.42
C LEU A 577 -37.97 -33.80 4.48
N ILE A 578 -38.10 -33.62 3.17
CA ILE A 578 -37.75 -34.62 2.17
C ILE A 578 -36.69 -34.06 1.23
N ASP A 579 -35.57 -34.76 1.07
CA ASP A 579 -34.57 -34.46 0.03
C ASP A 579 -35.14 -34.87 -1.33
N GLU A 580 -35.41 -33.89 -2.20
CA GLU A 580 -36.06 -34.12 -3.50
C GLU A 580 -35.21 -34.96 -4.46
N GLU A 581 -33.89 -34.97 -4.30
CA GLU A 581 -33.01 -35.76 -5.16
C GLU A 581 -33.10 -37.26 -4.80
N THR A 582 -33.23 -37.58 -3.50
CA THR A 582 -33.18 -38.97 -3.02
C THR A 582 -34.53 -39.53 -2.61
N GLY A 583 -35.54 -38.67 -2.45
CA GLY A 583 -36.86 -39.00 -1.90
C GLY A 583 -36.84 -39.39 -0.42
N ARG A 584 -35.70 -39.22 0.27
CA ARG A 584 -35.53 -39.66 1.66
C ARG A 584 -35.98 -38.58 2.64
N ARG A 585 -36.57 -39.02 3.75
CA ARG A 585 -36.84 -38.16 4.90
C ARG A 585 -35.53 -37.73 5.56
N VAL A 586 -35.39 -36.44 5.78
CA VAL A 586 -34.25 -35.81 6.44
C VAL A 586 -34.65 -35.47 7.88
N PRO A 587 -33.94 -36.00 8.89
CA PRO A 587 -34.17 -35.58 10.27
C PRO A 587 -33.91 -34.09 10.44
N TYR A 588 -34.80 -33.40 11.16
CA TYR A 588 -34.65 -31.99 11.47
C TYR A 588 -34.93 -31.72 12.95
N GLN A 589 -34.47 -30.57 13.42
CA GLN A 589 -34.80 -29.99 14.72
C GLN A 589 -35.32 -28.57 14.52
N ILE A 590 -36.24 -28.13 15.37
CA ILE A 590 -36.60 -26.72 15.46
C ILE A 590 -35.87 -26.15 16.67
N ILE A 591 -35.02 -25.17 16.43
CA ILE A 591 -34.38 -24.40 17.50
C ILE A 591 -35.07 -23.06 17.68
N GLU A 592 -35.00 -22.52 18.89
CA GLU A 592 -35.56 -21.21 19.22
C GLU A 592 -34.55 -20.34 19.97
N VAL A 593 -34.44 -19.08 19.56
CA VAL A 593 -33.67 -18.04 20.25
C VAL A 593 -34.36 -17.75 21.58
N SER A 594 -33.68 -18.04 22.67
CA SER A 594 -34.20 -17.96 24.03
C SER A 594 -33.73 -16.73 24.79
N SER A 595 -32.63 -16.12 24.34
CA SER A 595 -32.00 -14.97 24.98
C SER A 595 -31.40 -14.02 23.94
N PRO A 596 -31.40 -12.70 24.19
CA PRO A 596 -30.68 -11.75 23.34
C PRO A 596 -29.15 -11.97 23.37
N TYR A 597 -28.65 -12.79 24.30
CA TYR A 597 -27.24 -13.14 24.45
C TYR A 597 -26.89 -14.53 23.91
N ASP A 598 -27.83 -15.23 23.25
CA ASP A 598 -27.53 -16.53 22.65
C ASP A 598 -26.41 -16.38 21.61
N PRO A 599 -25.46 -17.35 21.50
CA PRO A 599 -24.28 -17.25 20.64
C PRO A 599 -24.63 -17.55 19.17
N ILE A 600 -25.63 -16.86 18.64
CA ILE A 600 -26.12 -17.01 17.27
C ILE A 600 -26.22 -15.64 16.58
N PRO A 601 -26.13 -15.59 15.23
CA PRO A 601 -26.24 -14.34 14.51
C PRO A 601 -27.55 -13.61 14.80
N TYR A 602 -27.43 -12.32 15.14
CA TYR A 602 -28.56 -11.42 15.38
C TYR A 602 -29.48 -11.82 16.55
N ALA A 603 -28.98 -12.55 17.56
CA ALA A 603 -29.77 -13.04 18.69
C ALA A 603 -30.66 -11.97 19.34
N ALA A 604 -30.11 -10.77 19.62
CA ALA A 604 -30.87 -9.67 20.20
C ALA A 604 -32.06 -9.23 19.33
N TYR A 605 -31.86 -9.08 18.01
CA TYR A 605 -32.93 -8.74 17.07
C TYR A 605 -33.96 -9.87 16.97
N ARG A 606 -33.50 -11.12 16.85
CA ARG A 606 -34.35 -12.30 16.72
C ARG A 606 -35.21 -12.51 17.97
N TYR A 607 -34.63 -12.35 19.15
CA TYR A 607 -35.32 -12.44 20.44
C TYR A 607 -36.40 -11.35 20.55
N ALA A 608 -36.02 -10.09 20.32
CA ALA A 608 -36.96 -8.96 20.39
C ALA A 608 -38.11 -9.09 19.39
N MET A 609 -37.80 -9.41 18.13
CA MET A 609 -38.81 -9.58 17.08
C MET A 609 -39.62 -10.87 17.24
N GLY A 610 -39.08 -11.88 17.92
CA GLY A 610 -39.76 -13.12 18.27
C GLY A 610 -41.01 -12.93 19.12
N HIS A 611 -41.06 -11.85 19.92
CA HIS A 611 -42.25 -11.47 20.67
C HIS A 611 -43.40 -10.95 19.79
N LEU A 612 -43.09 -10.43 18.59
CA LEU A 612 -44.07 -9.96 17.61
C LEU A 612 -44.45 -11.08 16.62
N ASP A 613 -43.46 -11.82 16.13
CA ASP A 613 -43.63 -12.94 15.23
C ASP A 613 -42.58 -14.01 15.56
N ARG A 614 -43.03 -15.14 16.13
CA ARG A 614 -42.15 -16.23 16.58
C ARG A 614 -41.25 -16.80 15.49
N ARG A 615 -41.55 -16.57 14.21
CA ARG A 615 -40.68 -16.98 13.09
C ARG A 615 -39.32 -16.28 13.13
N TYR A 616 -39.19 -15.08 13.70
CA TYR A 616 -37.88 -14.43 13.88
C TYR A 616 -36.97 -15.18 14.84
N ALA A 617 -37.55 -15.84 15.85
CA ALA A 617 -36.82 -16.56 16.86
C ALA A 617 -36.58 -18.04 16.50
N ARG A 618 -37.09 -18.56 15.37
CA ARG A 618 -37.03 -20.00 15.08
C ARG A 618 -36.27 -20.33 13.80
N ALA A 619 -35.59 -21.47 13.80
CA ALA A 619 -34.95 -22.05 12.62
C ALA A 619 -35.19 -23.56 12.53
N ILE A 620 -35.29 -24.05 11.30
CA ILE A 620 -35.23 -25.48 10.99
C ILE A 620 -33.76 -25.84 10.82
N VAL A 621 -33.28 -26.81 11.58
CA VAL A 621 -31.89 -27.27 11.59
C VAL A 621 -31.83 -28.71 11.10
N PHE A 622 -31.04 -28.96 10.06
CA PHE A 622 -30.89 -30.29 9.48
C PHE A 622 -29.52 -30.46 8.81
N LEU A 623 -29.11 -31.70 8.59
CA LEU A 623 -27.90 -32.01 7.84
C LEU A 623 -28.22 -32.04 6.34
N ALA A 624 -27.62 -31.14 5.56
CA ALA A 624 -27.65 -31.21 4.11
C ALA A 624 -26.46 -32.03 3.62
N GLU A 625 -26.70 -33.25 3.14
CA GLU A 625 -25.65 -34.15 2.68
C GLU A 625 -25.33 -33.97 1.18
N ASN A 626 -24.04 -34.02 0.86
CA ASN A 626 -23.50 -34.07 -0.51
C ASN A 626 -23.99 -32.92 -1.40
N LEU A 627 -24.01 -31.69 -0.88
CA LEU A 627 -24.34 -30.51 -1.68
C LEU A 627 -23.32 -30.37 -2.82
N PRO A 628 -23.76 -30.33 -4.09
CA PRO A 628 -22.84 -30.32 -5.22
C PRO A 628 -21.99 -29.04 -5.27
N PRO A 629 -20.76 -29.09 -5.83
CA PRO A 629 -19.93 -27.91 -6.06
C PRO A 629 -20.69 -26.82 -6.83
N MET A 630 -20.71 -25.57 -6.34
CA MET A 630 -21.39 -24.44 -6.98
C MET A 630 -22.88 -24.70 -7.33
N GLY A 631 -23.50 -25.68 -6.69
CA GLY A 631 -24.86 -26.12 -6.99
C GLY A 631 -25.80 -25.94 -5.80
N TYR A 632 -26.96 -26.60 -5.89
CA TYR A 632 -27.96 -26.57 -4.83
C TYR A 632 -28.60 -27.95 -4.64
N LYS A 633 -29.28 -28.12 -3.51
CA LYS A 633 -30.27 -29.17 -3.27
C LYS A 633 -31.59 -28.57 -2.80
N ALA A 634 -32.69 -29.22 -3.17
CA ALA A 634 -34.04 -28.82 -2.77
C ALA A 634 -34.56 -29.80 -1.72
N TYR A 635 -35.14 -29.25 -0.65
CA TYR A 635 -35.76 -30.00 0.43
C TYR A 635 -37.21 -29.57 0.55
N ARG A 636 -38.15 -30.49 0.31
CA ARG A 636 -39.59 -30.23 0.40
C ARG A 636 -40.08 -30.38 1.83
N ILE A 637 -41.01 -29.52 2.23
CA ILE A 637 -41.74 -29.53 3.50
C ILE A 637 -43.15 -30.06 3.29
#